data_AF-A0A6I9SBX1-F1
#
_entry.id   AF-A0A6I9SBX1-F1
#
_cell.length_a   1.000
_cell.length_b   1.000
_cell.length_c   1.000
_cell.angle_alpha   90.00
_cell.angle_beta   90.00
_cell.angle_gamma   90.00
#
_symmetry.space_group_name_H-M   'P 1'
#
loop_
_entity.id
_entity.type
_entity.pdbx_description
1 polymer ?
#
loop_
_entity_poly.entity_id
_entity_poly.type
_entity_poly.pdbx_seq_one_letter_code
_entity_poly.pdbx_strand_id
1 'polypeptide(L)'
;MHPDRRLIRVGYDIIGVIPKKMPEVPTLFSLCVQEIAIAVLDGYEYAQDILELPSDLVDCIILNLPPLALQNIYELSVDGCGKGGIASNGINDGRKRGRYGDFNTAWKMLFKKRWPEHIKKIQPINCVTTQYASGMCSLVNQSVDWQQLYWEKHLQSCLDDAAEIALLPAFDGYIGELRISDSIVNAIGHTGNIACNCLKLSYHCNKFGHYARCLKLQNVLCVAEICELLRGSKLQALVFRRIISSAQVNGLCMLLNQHWETLLSLEFIYCRLPPNTINQICNSICKEGSRIHGIQHLCVRSSTIFDRKSSSMPPGLLSFISSGRSLVSLHFCETKMQPIFATIIFDTLLQSSSGIVTLEISDNNIAGWLSKVDKKSTDFSSLLGSNLSLKSLSVLSLRGNNLHKEDAEELNRILVHMPNLRSLDLSDNPLTDDGIRNLIPYIIRALEKAHPLSDIKIENCNLSGMGVSELLGNLPTLKEPLKTLSLADNDLGSYVAAPLAKFLGNSGVRVLNIEDIELGPLGFQELEKEMPNKMALFDINISKNRGGIRAAYFVAKVILQAPDLVSINAGGNIMPPESVKVIYDALKQSKGKLERLDFTGNTQLCHSSYISVLLEFHCHGKPIVVIPSLRTTDAPYDDDP
;
A
#
# COMPACT_ATOMS: atom_id res chain seq x y z
N MET A 1 -12.06 19.49 63.53
CA MET A 1 -12.34 18.87 64.84
C MET A 1 -13.36 17.77 64.64
N HIS A 2 -12.94 16.51 64.89
CA HIS A 2 -13.74 15.28 65.09
C HIS A 2 -14.68 14.76 63.96
N PRO A 3 -14.99 13.44 63.90
CA PRO A 3 -14.06 12.31 63.72
C PRO A 3 -14.58 11.21 62.78
N ASP A 4 -13.71 10.22 62.54
CA ASP A 4 -13.99 8.85 62.10
C ASP A 4 -15.28 8.23 62.67
N ARG A 5 -16.01 7.50 61.80
CA ARG A 5 -16.67 6.22 62.15
C ARG A 5 -17.00 5.42 60.89
N ARG A 6 -16.33 4.27 60.77
CA ARG A 6 -16.69 3.13 59.89
C ARG A 6 -18.13 2.70 60.14
N LEU A 7 -18.88 2.42 59.08
CA LEU A 7 -19.99 1.48 59.10
C LEU A 7 -20.14 0.80 57.74
N ILE A 8 -20.21 -0.51 57.82
CA ILE A 8 -20.25 -1.53 56.77
C ILE A 8 -21.58 -1.43 56.03
N ARG A 9 -21.56 -1.43 54.69
CA ARG A 9 -22.69 -1.85 53.86
C ARG A 9 -22.25 -2.95 52.92
N VAL A 10 -22.78 -4.13 53.21
CA VAL A 10 -22.76 -5.33 52.37
C VAL A 10 -23.69 -5.06 51.19
N GLY A 11 -23.12 -4.98 49.99
CA GLY A 11 -23.85 -4.95 48.72
C GLY A 11 -23.53 -6.23 47.95
N TYR A 12 -24.50 -7.12 47.86
CA TYR A 12 -24.46 -8.29 46.99
C TYR A 12 -24.61 -7.82 45.54
N ASP A 13 -23.51 -7.75 44.79
CA ASP A 13 -23.58 -7.68 43.32
C ASP A 13 -23.50 -9.09 42.75
N ILE A 14 -24.66 -9.54 42.30
CA ILE A 14 -24.89 -10.76 41.53
C ILE A 14 -24.10 -10.63 40.23
N ILE A 15 -22.91 -11.22 40.19
CA ILE A 15 -22.20 -11.45 38.93
C ILE A 15 -23.01 -12.49 38.17
N GLY A 16 -23.80 -12.02 37.20
CA GLY A 16 -24.38 -12.85 36.17
C GLY A 16 -23.25 -13.57 35.45
N VAL A 17 -23.05 -14.84 35.79
CA VAL A 17 -22.21 -15.77 35.04
C VAL A 17 -22.86 -15.90 33.67
N ILE A 18 -22.34 -15.15 32.70
CA ILE A 18 -22.55 -15.43 31.28
C ILE A 18 -22.10 -16.89 31.11
N PRO A 19 -22.96 -17.82 30.67
CA PRO A 19 -22.51 -19.20 30.47
C PRO A 19 -21.41 -19.16 29.42
N LYS A 20 -20.19 -19.56 29.81
CA LYS A 20 -19.17 -19.99 28.86
C LYS A 20 -19.87 -20.96 27.92
N LYS A 21 -19.96 -20.59 26.64
CA LYS A 21 -20.42 -21.46 25.56
C LYS A 21 -19.77 -22.83 25.80
N MET A 22 -20.58 -23.88 26.04
CA MET A 22 -20.02 -25.23 26.19
C MET A 22 -19.17 -25.52 24.94
N PRO A 23 -17.94 -26.03 25.08
CA PRO A 23 -17.16 -26.44 23.92
C PRO A 23 -17.98 -27.49 23.16
N GLU A 24 -18.18 -27.27 21.86
CA GLU A 24 -18.83 -28.24 20.98
C GLU A 24 -18.09 -29.58 21.11
N VAL A 25 -18.84 -30.68 21.26
CA VAL A 25 -18.26 -32.02 21.35
C VAL A 25 -17.53 -32.28 20.04
N PRO A 26 -16.20 -32.55 20.07
CA PRO A 26 -15.45 -32.81 18.85
C PRO A 26 -16.01 -34.03 18.13
N THR A 27 -16.18 -33.92 16.81
CA THR A 27 -16.65 -35.04 15.99
C THR A 27 -15.59 -36.15 15.98
N LEU A 28 -16.00 -37.41 15.79
CA LEU A 28 -15.07 -38.53 15.62
C LEU A 28 -14.03 -38.22 14.53
N PHE A 29 -14.47 -37.60 13.44
CA PHE A 29 -13.58 -37.15 12.37
C PHE A 29 -12.53 -36.15 12.87
N SER A 30 -12.92 -35.14 13.65
CA SER A 30 -11.96 -34.16 14.20
C SER A 30 -10.96 -34.78 15.17
N LEU A 31 -11.37 -35.78 15.96
CA LEU A 31 -10.49 -36.54 16.84
C LEU A 31 -9.50 -37.38 16.02
N CYS A 32 -9.97 -38.07 14.98
CA CYS A 32 -9.11 -38.82 14.07
C CYS A 32 -8.07 -37.91 13.39
N VAL A 33 -8.47 -36.75 12.88
CA VAL A 33 -7.53 -35.78 12.26
C VAL A 33 -6.51 -35.27 13.28
N GLN A 34 -6.92 -35.04 14.53
CA GLN A 34 -6.03 -34.61 15.60
C GLN A 34 -4.98 -35.68 15.95
N GLU A 35 -5.39 -36.94 16.09
CA GLU A 35 -4.47 -38.06 16.33
C GLU A 35 -3.51 -38.27 15.17
N ILE A 36 -4.01 -38.19 13.93
CA ILE A 36 -3.17 -38.23 12.72
C ILE A 36 -2.14 -37.09 12.74
N ALA A 37 -2.56 -35.87 13.07
CA ALA A 37 -1.67 -34.73 13.16
C ALA A 37 -0.57 -34.94 14.21
N ILE A 38 -0.91 -35.46 15.39
CA ILE A 38 0.07 -35.78 16.43
C ILE A 38 1.07 -36.84 15.93
N ALA A 39 0.58 -37.94 15.36
CA ALA A 39 1.44 -39.01 14.84
C ALA A 39 2.42 -38.50 13.77
N VAL A 40 1.96 -37.66 12.85
CA VAL A 40 2.80 -37.05 11.80
C VAL A 40 3.85 -36.09 12.39
N LEU A 41 3.53 -35.39 13.48
CA LEU A 41 4.44 -34.46 14.13
C LEU A 41 5.51 -35.17 14.97
N ASP A 42 5.16 -36.31 15.59
CA ASP A 42 6.08 -37.12 16.39
C ASP A 42 7.03 -37.98 15.53
N GLY A 43 6.95 -37.89 14.20
CA GLY A 43 7.85 -38.58 13.27
C GLY A 43 7.53 -40.06 13.09
N TYR A 44 6.24 -40.43 13.14
CA TYR A 44 5.78 -41.81 12.99
C TYR A 44 6.23 -42.44 11.66
N GLU A 45 6.85 -43.63 11.73
CA GLU A 45 7.48 -44.34 10.60
C GLU A 45 6.50 -44.71 9.46
N TYR A 46 5.20 -44.72 9.74
CA TYR A 46 4.14 -45.10 8.78
C TYR A 46 3.28 -43.92 8.32
N ALA A 47 3.74 -42.67 8.43
CA ALA A 47 3.01 -41.51 7.91
C ALA A 47 2.73 -41.59 6.40
N GLN A 48 3.46 -42.45 5.68
CA GLN A 48 3.25 -42.76 4.26
C GLN A 48 1.94 -43.52 4.00
N ASP A 49 1.45 -44.30 4.97
CA ASP A 49 0.18 -45.05 4.89
C ASP A 49 -1.04 -44.12 4.75
N ILE A 50 -0.93 -42.87 5.21
CA ILE A 50 -1.97 -41.83 5.04
C ILE A 50 -2.17 -41.55 3.55
N LEU A 51 -1.10 -41.59 2.74
CA LEU A 51 -1.16 -41.38 1.29
C LEU A 51 -1.71 -42.61 0.54
N GLU A 52 -1.84 -43.76 1.20
CA GLU A 52 -2.44 -44.98 0.63
C GLU A 52 -3.97 -45.04 0.80
N LEU A 53 -4.54 -44.12 1.59
CA LEU A 53 -6.00 -44.01 1.78
C LEU A 53 -6.74 -43.58 0.50
N PRO A 54 -8.05 -43.87 0.37
CA PRO A 54 -8.88 -43.36 -0.71
C PRO A 54 -8.81 -41.82 -0.85
N SER A 55 -8.75 -41.31 -2.09
CA SER A 55 -8.51 -39.89 -2.39
C SER A 55 -9.45 -38.93 -1.68
N ASP A 56 -10.73 -39.28 -1.58
CA ASP A 56 -11.75 -38.42 -0.95
C ASP A 56 -11.51 -38.26 0.56
N LEU A 57 -10.96 -39.29 1.21
CA LEU A 57 -10.59 -39.26 2.62
C LEU A 57 -9.28 -38.47 2.83
N VAL A 58 -8.30 -38.68 1.95
CA VAL A 58 -7.03 -37.94 1.96
C VAL A 58 -7.27 -36.44 1.79
N ASP A 59 -8.13 -36.05 0.85
CA ASP A 59 -8.48 -34.65 0.60
C ASP A 59 -9.16 -34.01 1.82
N CYS A 60 -10.09 -34.74 2.47
CA CYS A 60 -10.71 -34.28 3.70
C CYS A 60 -9.70 -34.14 4.86
N ILE A 61 -8.75 -35.06 4.99
CA ILE A 61 -7.70 -34.98 6.01
C ILE A 61 -6.79 -33.77 5.73
N ILE A 62 -6.27 -33.64 4.51
CA ILE A 62 -5.39 -32.53 4.07
C ILE A 62 -6.00 -31.16 4.38
N LEU A 63 -7.29 -30.97 4.11
CA LEU A 63 -7.99 -29.70 4.36
C LEU A 63 -8.15 -29.35 5.85
N ASN A 64 -8.02 -30.32 6.74
CA ASN A 64 -8.22 -30.15 8.19
C ASN A 64 -6.94 -30.27 9.02
N LEU A 65 -5.81 -30.64 8.41
CA LEU A 65 -4.52 -30.75 9.10
C LEU A 65 -3.97 -29.38 9.53
N PRO A 66 -3.26 -29.33 10.68
CA PRO A 66 -2.52 -28.14 11.04
C PRO A 66 -1.32 -27.92 10.09
N PRO A 67 -0.83 -26.68 9.99
CA PRO A 67 0.20 -26.28 9.02
C PRO A 67 1.45 -27.16 9.00
N LEU A 68 2.00 -27.50 10.17
CA LEU A 68 3.23 -28.28 10.24
C LEU A 68 3.02 -29.74 9.86
N ALA A 69 1.90 -30.35 10.27
CA ALA A 69 1.56 -31.70 9.85
C ALA A 69 1.30 -31.75 8.34
N LEU A 70 0.60 -30.75 7.79
CA LEU A 70 0.39 -30.60 6.36
C LEU A 70 1.71 -30.48 5.59
N GLN A 71 2.67 -29.72 6.12
CA GLN A 71 4.01 -29.59 5.54
C GLN A 71 4.79 -30.90 5.58
N ASN A 72 4.80 -31.63 6.70
CA ASN A 72 5.48 -32.91 6.81
C ASN A 72 4.89 -33.93 5.81
N ILE A 73 3.56 -33.98 5.66
CA ILE A 73 2.92 -34.85 4.64
C ILE A 73 3.29 -34.42 3.22
N TYR A 74 3.33 -33.11 2.95
CA TYR A 74 3.75 -32.59 1.65
C TYR A 74 5.18 -33.03 1.32
N GLU A 75 6.12 -32.92 2.26
CA GLU A 75 7.51 -33.35 2.08
C GLU A 75 7.62 -34.86 1.80
N LEU A 76 6.89 -35.69 2.55
CA LEU A 76 6.81 -37.14 2.31
C LEU A 76 6.26 -37.49 0.92
N SER A 77 5.30 -36.70 0.42
CA SER A 77 4.71 -36.91 -0.91
C SER A 77 5.68 -36.61 -2.07
N VAL A 78 6.62 -35.68 -1.86
CA VAL A 78 7.61 -35.30 -2.87
C VAL A 78 8.76 -36.32 -2.92
N ASP A 79 9.21 -36.83 -1.77
CA ASP A 79 10.32 -37.80 -1.70
C ASP A 79 9.94 -39.21 -2.20
N GLY A 80 8.66 -39.60 -2.13
CA GLY A 80 8.17 -40.89 -2.64
C GLY A 80 8.20 -41.05 -4.17
N CYS A 81 8.42 -39.97 -4.93
CA CYS A 81 8.36 -40.01 -6.41
C CYS A 81 9.69 -40.36 -7.10
N GLY A 82 10.74 -40.72 -6.35
CA GLY A 82 12.08 -40.93 -6.91
C GLY A 82 12.83 -42.11 -6.32
N LYS A 83 12.48 -43.34 -6.73
CA LYS A 83 13.39 -44.51 -6.90
C LYS A 83 12.58 -45.77 -7.24
N GLY A 84 12.38 -46.02 -8.54
CA GLY A 84 11.92 -47.33 -9.01
C GLY A 84 11.24 -47.28 -10.37
N GLY A 85 11.89 -47.81 -11.41
CA GLY A 85 11.22 -48.12 -12.67
C GLY A 85 12.03 -47.82 -13.92
N ILE A 86 12.58 -48.89 -14.49
CA ILE A 86 13.34 -48.97 -15.73
C ILE A 86 12.51 -48.49 -16.94
N ALA A 87 13.20 -47.96 -17.94
CA ALA A 87 12.68 -47.58 -19.24
C ALA A 87 11.87 -48.70 -19.93
N SER A 88 10.66 -48.39 -20.40
CA SER A 88 10.10 -49.04 -21.58
C SER A 88 9.13 -48.09 -22.29
N ASN A 89 9.43 -47.84 -23.56
CA ASN A 89 8.58 -47.12 -24.52
C ASN A 89 7.19 -47.77 -24.63
N GLY A 90 6.16 -46.95 -24.73
CA GLY A 90 4.81 -47.40 -25.06
C GLY A 90 3.82 -46.25 -25.05
N ILE A 91 3.50 -45.73 -26.23
CA ILE A 91 2.39 -44.81 -26.49
C ILE A 91 1.11 -45.49 -26.01
N ASN A 92 0.42 -44.89 -25.03
CA ASN A 92 -1.02 -45.01 -24.92
C ASN A 92 -1.63 -43.85 -24.14
N ASP A 93 -2.61 -43.26 -24.81
CA ASP A 93 -3.49 -42.19 -24.39
C ASP A 93 -4.29 -42.62 -23.15
N GLY A 94 -4.25 -41.79 -22.10
CA GLY A 94 -4.84 -42.10 -20.81
C GLY A 94 -4.62 -40.96 -19.84
N ARG A 95 -5.68 -40.19 -19.58
CA ARG A 95 -5.76 -39.10 -18.60
C ARG A 95 -5.19 -39.54 -17.24
N LYS A 96 -3.91 -39.26 -16.99
CA LYS A 96 -3.34 -39.27 -15.64
C LYS A 96 -3.90 -38.06 -14.88
N ARG A 97 -5.10 -38.18 -14.31
CA ARG A 97 -5.51 -37.30 -13.21
C ARG A 97 -4.52 -37.57 -12.07
N GLY A 98 -3.61 -36.63 -11.81
CA GLY A 98 -2.67 -36.73 -10.69
C GLY A 98 -3.46 -36.85 -9.38
N ARG A 99 -3.21 -37.92 -8.62
CA ARG A 99 -3.75 -38.13 -7.27
C ARG A 99 -3.02 -37.27 -6.24
N TYR A 100 -3.02 -35.96 -6.41
CA TYR A 100 -2.50 -35.07 -5.38
C TYR A 100 -3.54 -34.00 -5.10
N GLY A 101 -4.12 -34.12 -3.91
CA GLY A 101 -5.16 -33.26 -3.38
C GLY A 101 -4.80 -31.79 -3.44
N ASP A 102 -5.80 -30.95 -3.21
CA ASP A 102 -5.71 -29.50 -3.31
C ASP A 102 -4.93 -28.87 -2.14
N PHE A 103 -3.65 -29.26 -1.98
CA PHE A 103 -2.71 -28.73 -0.97
C PHE A 103 -2.70 -27.21 -0.99
N ASN A 104 -2.75 -26.61 -2.18
CA ASN A 104 -2.76 -25.16 -2.32
C ASN A 104 -4.06 -24.55 -1.75
N THR A 105 -5.21 -25.20 -1.91
CA THR A 105 -6.46 -24.79 -1.22
C THR A 105 -6.39 -24.99 0.28
N ALA A 106 -5.79 -26.08 0.77
CA ALA A 106 -5.57 -26.27 2.21
C ALA A 106 -4.70 -25.14 2.79
N TRP A 107 -3.59 -24.82 2.13
CA TRP A 107 -2.73 -23.68 2.50
C TRP A 107 -3.46 -22.34 2.43
N LYS A 108 -4.27 -22.12 1.40
CA LYS A 108 -5.13 -20.93 1.28
C LYS A 108 -6.11 -20.83 2.45
N MET A 109 -6.76 -21.92 2.84
CA MET A 109 -7.68 -21.94 3.99
C MET A 109 -6.96 -21.65 5.31
N LEU A 110 -5.81 -22.29 5.54
CA LEU A 110 -4.96 -22.05 6.71
C LEU A 110 -4.48 -20.60 6.79
N PHE A 111 -4.06 -20.02 5.66
CA PHE A 111 -3.65 -18.63 5.58
C PHE A 111 -4.81 -17.69 5.95
N LYS A 112 -5.99 -17.90 5.34
CA LYS A 112 -7.19 -17.08 5.62
C LYS A 112 -7.63 -17.18 7.08
N LYS A 113 -7.51 -18.37 7.68
CA LYS A 113 -7.85 -18.61 9.09
C LYS A 113 -6.91 -17.86 10.03
N ARG A 114 -5.61 -17.82 9.74
CA ARG A 114 -4.60 -17.16 10.60
C ARG A 114 -4.51 -15.64 10.36
N TRP A 115 -4.71 -15.17 9.13
CA TRP A 115 -4.56 -13.74 8.75
C TRP A 115 -5.70 -13.21 7.87
N PRO A 116 -6.93 -13.08 8.40
CA PRO A 116 -8.11 -12.68 7.61
C PRO A 116 -7.99 -11.28 6.98
N GLU A 117 -7.38 -10.32 7.69
CA GLU A 117 -7.23 -8.93 7.21
C GLU A 117 -6.23 -8.78 6.05
N HIS A 118 -5.34 -9.75 5.85
CA HIS A 118 -4.28 -9.64 4.86
C HIS A 118 -4.71 -10.07 3.46
N ILE A 119 -5.86 -10.75 3.32
CA ILE A 119 -6.37 -11.24 2.03
C ILE A 119 -6.58 -10.11 1.02
N LYS A 120 -7.02 -8.93 1.49
CA LYS A 120 -7.25 -7.76 0.62
C LYS A 120 -5.94 -7.20 0.03
N LYS A 121 -4.78 -7.55 0.59
CA LYS A 121 -3.46 -7.07 0.18
C LYS A 121 -2.68 -8.07 -0.67
N ILE A 122 -3.19 -9.29 -0.88
CA ILE A 122 -2.53 -10.32 -1.70
C ILE A 122 -2.93 -10.10 -3.16
N GLN A 123 -2.26 -9.13 -3.79
CA GLN A 123 -2.07 -9.09 -5.23
C GLN A 123 -0.62 -9.53 -5.53
N PRO A 124 -0.33 -10.12 -6.71
CA PRO A 124 1.02 -10.56 -7.05
C PRO A 124 2.00 -9.40 -6.84
N ILE A 125 3.18 -9.72 -6.28
CA ILE A 125 4.24 -8.82 -5.80
C ILE A 125 4.30 -7.53 -6.63
N ASN A 126 3.54 -6.53 -6.18
CA ASN A 126 3.70 -5.13 -6.53
C ASN A 126 4.31 -4.52 -5.27
N CYS A 127 5.64 -4.38 -5.28
CA CYS A 127 6.31 -3.58 -4.27
C CYS A 127 5.74 -2.15 -4.32
N VAL A 128 5.41 -1.64 -3.13
CA VAL A 128 4.92 -0.29 -2.83
C VAL A 128 3.49 0.01 -3.27
N THR A 129 2.56 -0.24 -2.35
CA THR A 129 1.28 0.46 -2.27
C THR A 129 1.53 1.95 -2.05
N THR A 130 1.43 2.76 -3.10
CA THR A 130 0.59 3.95 -3.04
C THR A 130 -0.72 3.58 -3.74
N GLN A 131 -1.85 3.91 -3.12
CA GLN A 131 -3.12 3.94 -3.83
C GLN A 131 -2.92 4.79 -5.10
N TYR A 132 -3.68 4.57 -6.17
CA TYR A 132 -3.51 5.21 -7.51
C TYR A 132 -2.51 4.52 -8.47
N ALA A 133 -2.81 3.27 -8.85
CA ALA A 133 -2.37 2.71 -10.12
C ALA A 133 -3.33 1.58 -10.56
N SER A 134 -4.57 1.94 -10.89
CA SER A 134 -5.49 1.02 -11.58
C SER A 134 -5.29 1.14 -13.09
N GLY A 135 -4.44 0.29 -13.65
CA GLY A 135 -4.37 0.15 -15.09
C GLY A 135 -3.08 -0.47 -15.60
N MET A 136 -3.21 -1.67 -16.16
CA MET A 136 -2.22 -2.42 -16.94
C MET A 136 -1.14 -3.14 -16.14
N CYS A 137 -1.51 -4.30 -15.58
CA CYS A 137 -0.62 -5.46 -15.53
C CYS A 137 -1.33 -6.63 -16.21
N SER A 138 -1.16 -6.77 -17.52
CA SER A 138 -1.48 -7.99 -18.25
C SER A 138 -0.27 -8.92 -18.17
N LEU A 139 -0.09 -9.57 -17.01
CA LEU A 139 0.86 -10.65 -16.84
C LEU A 139 0.10 -11.87 -16.30
N VAL A 140 -0.08 -12.81 -17.22
CA VAL A 140 -0.37 -14.25 -17.09
C VAL A 140 -0.65 -14.73 -15.66
N ASN A 141 -1.85 -15.29 -15.46
CA ASN A 141 -2.31 -16.11 -14.33
C ASN A 141 -1.23 -17.09 -13.80
N GLN A 142 -0.29 -16.63 -12.97
CA GLN A 142 0.48 -17.50 -12.11
C GLN A 142 -0.35 -17.79 -10.86
N SER A 143 -0.66 -19.06 -10.62
CA SER A 143 -1.36 -19.49 -9.41
C SER A 143 -0.53 -19.12 -8.18
N VAL A 144 -1.11 -18.35 -7.25
CA VAL A 144 -0.47 -18.00 -5.97
C VAL A 144 -0.05 -19.28 -5.25
N ASP A 145 1.22 -19.36 -4.89
CA ASP A 145 1.77 -20.41 -4.03
C ASP A 145 1.46 -20.06 -2.56
N TRP A 146 0.36 -20.62 -2.04
CA TRP A 146 -0.08 -20.33 -0.69
C TRP A 146 0.81 -20.97 0.38
N GLN A 147 1.55 -22.03 0.05
CA GLN A 147 2.51 -22.66 0.95
C GLN A 147 3.68 -21.73 1.22
N GLN A 148 4.29 -21.22 0.14
CA GLN A 148 5.39 -20.26 0.23
C GLN A 148 4.96 -19.02 1.03
N LEU A 149 3.79 -18.45 0.73
CA LEU A 149 3.29 -17.27 1.40
C LEU A 149 2.99 -17.51 2.89
N TYR A 150 2.43 -18.69 3.23
CA TYR A 150 2.17 -19.06 4.62
C TYR A 150 3.46 -19.11 5.42
N TRP A 151 4.48 -19.81 4.92
CA TRP A 151 5.74 -19.98 5.61
C TRP A 151 6.58 -18.72 5.68
N GLU A 152 6.58 -17.89 4.64
CA GLU A 152 7.18 -16.56 4.69
C GLU A 152 6.52 -15.69 5.78
N LYS A 153 5.19 -15.65 5.84
CA LYS A 153 4.47 -14.84 6.83
C LYS A 153 4.65 -15.39 8.25
N HIS A 154 4.74 -16.70 8.40
CA HIS A 154 5.09 -17.34 9.67
C HIS A 154 6.50 -16.93 10.11
N LEU A 155 7.50 -17.03 9.22
CA LEU A 155 8.87 -16.64 9.52
C LEU A 155 8.98 -15.15 9.88
N GLN A 156 8.27 -14.27 9.16
CA GLN A 156 8.17 -12.86 9.52
C GLN A 156 7.60 -12.67 10.94
N SER A 157 6.60 -13.45 11.34
CA SER A 157 6.03 -13.38 12.69
C SER A 157 7.06 -13.83 13.75
N CYS A 158 7.84 -14.88 13.48
CA CYS A 158 8.91 -15.33 14.37
C CYS A 158 10.02 -14.27 14.50
N LEU A 159 10.41 -13.62 13.40
CA LEU A 159 11.40 -12.54 13.41
C LEU A 159 10.89 -11.30 14.15
N ASP A 160 9.62 -10.93 13.98
CA ASP A 160 9.02 -9.81 14.72
C ASP A 160 8.98 -10.10 16.24
N ASP A 161 8.58 -11.31 16.65
CA ASP A 161 8.58 -11.78 18.04
C ASP A 161 10.00 -11.79 18.64
N ALA A 162 10.97 -12.34 17.90
CA ALA A 162 12.37 -12.34 18.30
C ALA A 162 12.94 -10.91 18.41
N ALA A 163 12.57 -9.99 17.52
CA ALA A 163 13.00 -8.61 17.58
C ALA A 163 12.45 -7.88 18.83
N GLU A 164 11.21 -8.16 19.23
CA GLU A 164 10.64 -7.61 20.47
C GLU A 164 11.42 -8.06 21.70
N ILE A 165 11.82 -9.34 21.76
CA ILE A 165 12.62 -9.88 22.86
C ILE A 165 14.04 -9.30 22.84
N ALA A 166 14.67 -9.23 21.65
CA ALA A 166 16.03 -8.72 21.48
C ALA A 166 16.17 -7.22 21.77
N LEU A 167 15.06 -6.46 21.80
CA LEU A 167 15.03 -5.06 22.22
C LEU A 167 15.08 -4.88 23.74
N LEU A 168 14.89 -5.95 24.53
CA LEU A 168 14.92 -5.87 25.98
C LEU A 168 16.37 -5.72 26.51
N PRO A 169 16.61 -4.90 27.55
CA PRO A 169 17.95 -4.70 28.11
C PRO A 169 18.63 -5.97 28.65
N ALA A 170 17.86 -7.02 28.91
CA ALA A 170 18.34 -8.29 29.48
C ALA A 170 18.80 -9.30 28.42
N PHE A 171 18.73 -8.96 27.12
CA PHE A 171 19.12 -9.87 26.04
C PHE A 171 20.65 -10.06 26.00
N ASP A 172 21.09 -11.31 25.90
CA ASP A 172 22.48 -11.76 26.00
C ASP A 172 23.20 -11.91 24.64
N GLY A 173 22.47 -11.69 23.53
CA GLY A 173 23.05 -11.56 22.19
C GLY A 173 22.86 -12.75 21.25
N TYR A 174 22.33 -13.89 21.71
CA TYR A 174 22.10 -15.08 20.88
C TYR A 174 20.71 -15.09 20.25
N ILE A 175 20.58 -14.56 19.03
CA ILE A 175 19.27 -14.35 18.38
C ILE A 175 18.63 -15.68 17.97
N GLY A 176 19.41 -16.66 17.53
CA GLY A 176 18.91 -17.97 17.11
C GLY A 176 18.33 -18.80 18.26
N GLU A 177 18.78 -18.55 19.49
CA GLU A 177 18.33 -19.24 20.70
C GLU A 177 17.11 -18.57 21.34
N LEU A 178 16.64 -17.45 20.80
CA LEU A 178 15.44 -16.77 21.29
C LEU A 178 14.22 -17.68 21.20
N ARG A 179 13.50 -17.74 22.31
CA ARG A 179 12.27 -18.52 22.45
C ARG A 179 11.11 -17.77 21.79
N ILE A 180 10.57 -18.33 20.72
CA ILE A 180 9.37 -17.88 20.04
C ILE A 180 8.13 -18.11 20.91
N SER A 181 7.21 -17.15 20.92
CA SER A 181 6.00 -17.22 21.73
C SER A 181 5.12 -18.43 21.42
N ASP A 182 4.53 -19.01 22.47
CA ASP A 182 3.67 -20.19 22.37
C ASP A 182 2.48 -19.93 21.42
N SER A 183 2.03 -18.68 21.28
CA SER A 183 0.98 -18.30 20.33
C SER A 183 1.34 -18.61 18.87
N ILE A 184 2.59 -18.35 18.47
CA ILE A 184 3.09 -18.56 17.11
C ILE A 184 3.33 -20.04 16.83
N VAL A 185 3.81 -20.77 17.85
CA VAL A 185 4.11 -22.22 17.80
C VAL A 185 2.82 -23.05 17.81
N ASN A 186 1.86 -22.71 18.65
CA ASN A 186 0.54 -23.34 18.66
C ASN A 186 -0.18 -23.15 17.32
N ALA A 187 0.00 -22.00 16.66
CA ALA A 187 -0.62 -21.71 15.37
C ALA A 187 -0.14 -22.60 14.21
N ILE A 188 0.99 -23.29 14.35
CA ILE A 188 1.47 -24.27 13.35
C ILE A 188 1.12 -25.72 13.71
N GLY A 189 0.48 -25.97 14.86
CA GLY A 189 -0.03 -27.29 15.25
C GLY A 189 0.71 -28.00 16.36
N HIS A 190 1.72 -27.38 16.99
CA HIS A 190 2.33 -27.96 18.18
C HIS A 190 1.43 -27.70 19.39
N THR A 191 0.63 -28.67 19.80
CA THR A 191 -0.17 -28.62 21.04
C THR A 191 0.19 -29.80 21.93
N GLY A 192 1.10 -29.61 22.89
CA GLY A 192 1.58 -30.67 23.77
C GLY A 192 3.11 -30.78 23.78
N ASN A 193 3.63 -31.68 24.63
CA ASN A 193 5.03 -31.79 25.09
C ASN A 193 6.06 -31.36 24.03
N ILE A 194 6.38 -30.08 24.04
CA ILE A 194 7.07 -29.40 22.94
C ILE A 194 8.50 -29.91 22.91
N ALA A 195 8.94 -30.51 21.80
CA ALA A 195 10.36 -30.75 21.61
C ALA A 195 11.09 -29.41 21.73
N CYS A 196 11.94 -29.25 22.75
CA CYS A 196 12.54 -27.98 23.19
C CYS A 196 13.13 -27.12 22.05
N ASN A 197 13.55 -27.75 20.94
CA ASN A 197 14.12 -27.09 19.78
C ASN A 197 13.11 -26.30 18.92
N CYS A 198 11.84 -26.69 18.84
CA CYS A 198 10.87 -25.97 17.98
C CYS A 198 10.37 -24.66 18.59
N LEU A 199 10.85 -24.32 19.79
CA LEU A 199 10.65 -23.01 20.40
C LEU A 199 11.74 -22.02 19.97
N LYS A 200 12.85 -22.48 19.38
CA LYS A 200 13.99 -21.60 19.04
C LYS A 200 13.78 -20.96 17.67
N LEU A 201 14.15 -19.69 17.52
CA LEU A 201 14.14 -19.02 16.23
C LEU A 201 14.95 -19.79 15.17
N SER A 202 16.10 -20.34 15.55
CA SER A 202 16.98 -21.11 14.65
C SER A 202 16.27 -22.29 13.98
N TYR A 203 15.38 -22.98 14.70
CA TYR A 203 14.56 -24.06 14.13
C TYR A 203 13.66 -23.56 13.01
N HIS A 204 12.96 -22.44 13.23
CA HIS A 204 12.04 -21.88 12.22
C HIS A 204 12.79 -21.35 11.00
N CYS A 205 13.92 -20.67 11.19
CA CYS A 205 14.77 -20.21 10.09
C CYS A 205 15.31 -21.39 9.26
N ASN A 206 15.81 -22.45 9.92
CA ASN A 206 16.35 -23.61 9.23
C ASN A 206 15.27 -24.40 8.48
N LYS A 207 14.08 -24.58 9.08
CA LYS A 207 13.01 -25.38 8.48
C LYS A 207 12.23 -24.64 7.40
N PHE A 208 12.08 -23.32 7.51
CA PHE A 208 11.19 -22.55 6.63
C PHE A 208 11.88 -21.41 5.87
N GLY A 209 13.16 -21.13 6.12
CA GLY A 209 13.90 -20.03 5.51
C GLY A 209 13.95 -20.08 3.99
N HIS A 210 13.97 -21.28 3.38
CA HIS A 210 13.97 -21.43 1.91
C HIS A 210 12.69 -20.94 1.24
N TYR A 211 11.59 -20.81 1.98
CA TYR A 211 10.35 -20.20 1.50
C TYR A 211 10.39 -18.66 1.54
N ALA A 212 11.32 -18.04 2.28
CA ALA A 212 11.37 -16.59 2.40
C ALA A 212 11.80 -15.92 1.07
N ARG A 213 11.01 -14.96 0.62
CA ARG A 213 11.26 -14.05 -0.50
C ARG A 213 11.22 -12.60 -0.05
N CYS A 214 10.27 -12.24 0.81
CA CYS A 214 10.06 -10.88 1.29
C CYS A 214 10.14 -10.84 2.81
N LEU A 215 11.11 -10.08 3.37
CA LEU A 215 11.26 -9.94 4.82
C LEU A 215 11.45 -8.48 5.24
N LYS A 216 10.91 -8.17 6.42
CA LYS A 216 11.09 -6.91 7.12
C LYS A 216 11.93 -7.14 8.36
N LEU A 217 13.10 -6.51 8.40
CA LEU A 217 14.07 -6.68 9.48
C LEU A 217 14.18 -5.39 10.30
N GLN A 218 14.03 -5.54 11.61
CA GLN A 218 14.35 -4.50 12.56
C GLN A 218 15.86 -4.44 12.79
N ASN A 219 16.34 -3.30 13.24
CA ASN A 219 17.76 -3.04 13.45
C ASN A 219 18.51 -4.05 14.33
N VAL A 220 17.86 -4.60 15.37
CA VAL A 220 18.43 -5.64 16.24
C VAL A 220 18.73 -6.95 15.52
N LEU A 221 18.04 -7.23 14.41
CA LEU A 221 18.24 -8.42 13.59
C LEU A 221 19.30 -8.22 12.51
N CYS A 222 19.84 -7.02 12.34
CA CYS A 222 20.88 -6.75 11.34
C CYS A 222 22.27 -7.13 11.87
N VAL A 223 22.46 -8.42 12.12
CA VAL A 223 23.69 -9.03 12.65
C VAL A 223 24.12 -10.24 11.83
N ALA A 224 25.37 -10.68 12.00
CA ALA A 224 25.93 -11.81 11.26
C ALA A 224 25.14 -13.12 11.46
N GLU A 225 24.66 -13.39 12.67
CA GLU A 225 23.89 -14.61 12.99
C GLU A 225 22.61 -14.73 12.13
N ILE A 226 21.90 -13.63 11.89
CA ILE A 226 20.71 -13.64 11.03
C ILE A 226 21.07 -13.91 9.56
N CYS A 227 22.25 -13.47 9.11
CA CYS A 227 22.73 -13.81 7.76
C CYS A 227 22.92 -15.33 7.62
N GLU A 228 23.50 -15.98 8.63
CA GLU A 228 23.68 -17.43 8.67
C GLU A 228 22.33 -18.17 8.70
N LEU A 229 21.41 -17.74 9.57
CA LEU A 229 20.08 -18.33 9.68
C LEU A 229 19.26 -18.21 8.39
N LEU A 230 19.46 -17.14 7.61
CA LEU A 230 18.75 -16.89 6.36
C LEU A 230 19.53 -17.33 5.12
N ARG A 231 20.67 -18.03 5.26
CA ARG A 231 21.52 -18.45 4.12
C ARG A 231 20.78 -19.28 3.06
N GLY A 232 19.82 -20.11 3.47
CA GLY A 232 19.00 -20.91 2.55
C GLY A 232 17.90 -20.14 1.82
N SER A 233 17.69 -18.86 2.14
CA SER A 233 16.62 -18.03 1.58
C SER A 233 16.97 -17.53 0.17
N LYS A 234 15.95 -17.21 -0.64
CA LYS A 234 16.13 -16.53 -1.94
C LYS A 234 15.45 -15.17 -1.88
N LEU A 235 15.96 -14.29 -1.02
CA LEU A 235 15.32 -13.01 -0.74
C LEU A 235 15.27 -12.13 -2.00
N GLN A 236 14.06 -11.66 -2.30
CA GLN A 236 13.72 -10.77 -3.42
C GLN A 236 13.40 -9.36 -2.93
N ALA A 237 12.81 -9.21 -1.73
CA ALA A 237 12.52 -7.91 -1.15
C ALA A 237 12.95 -7.83 0.31
N LEU A 238 13.63 -6.74 0.66
CA LEU A 238 14.06 -6.47 2.03
C LEU A 238 13.62 -5.09 2.48
N VAL A 239 12.98 -5.04 3.65
CA VAL A 239 12.58 -3.80 4.32
C VAL A 239 13.34 -3.66 5.62
N PHE A 240 14.22 -2.67 5.71
CA PHE A 240 14.99 -2.39 6.92
C PHE A 240 14.32 -1.28 7.73
N ARG A 241 14.14 -1.50 9.04
CA ARG A 241 13.56 -0.49 9.95
C ARG A 241 14.51 -0.08 11.05
N ARG A 242 14.58 1.23 11.29
CA ARG A 242 15.29 1.85 12.44
C ARG A 242 16.80 1.55 12.49
N ILE A 243 17.45 1.41 11.33
CA ILE A 243 18.93 1.29 11.25
C ILE A 243 19.54 2.62 11.67
N ILE A 244 20.26 2.65 12.78
CA ILE A 244 20.77 3.90 13.39
C ILE A 244 22.25 3.86 13.77
N SER A 245 22.89 2.69 13.75
CA SER A 245 24.31 2.53 14.10
C SER A 245 25.12 1.83 13.01
N SER A 246 26.43 2.09 12.96
CA SER A 246 27.33 1.46 11.98
C SER A 246 27.48 -0.05 12.17
N ALA A 247 27.34 -0.57 13.40
CA ALA A 247 27.38 -2.00 13.65
C ALA A 247 26.25 -2.75 12.91
N GLN A 248 25.06 -2.16 12.87
CA GLN A 248 23.88 -2.72 12.17
C GLN A 248 24.07 -2.70 10.65
N VAL A 249 24.79 -1.69 10.14
CA VAL A 249 25.08 -1.56 8.70
C VAL A 249 25.93 -2.73 8.21
N ASN A 250 26.89 -3.22 9.02
CA ASN A 250 27.71 -4.36 8.63
C ASN A 250 26.87 -5.63 8.40
N GLY A 251 26.00 -5.98 9.36
CA GLY A 251 25.11 -7.14 9.22
C GLY A 251 24.13 -6.97 8.05
N LEU A 252 23.63 -5.76 7.84
CA LEU A 252 22.81 -5.42 6.67
C LEU A 252 23.57 -5.64 5.36
N CYS A 253 24.79 -5.11 5.22
CA CYS A 253 25.61 -5.27 4.02
C CYS A 253 25.99 -6.74 3.76
N MET A 254 26.21 -7.53 4.81
CA MET A 254 26.41 -8.98 4.67
C MET A 254 25.19 -9.66 4.05
N LEU A 255 24.00 -9.34 4.55
CA LEU A 255 22.75 -9.91 4.03
C LEU A 255 22.49 -9.48 2.57
N LEU A 256 22.75 -8.22 2.23
CA LEU A 256 22.62 -7.72 0.86
C LEU A 256 23.57 -8.44 -0.10
N ASN A 257 24.85 -8.60 0.28
CA ASN A 257 25.83 -9.31 -0.53
C ASN A 257 25.50 -10.81 -0.64
N GLN A 258 24.88 -11.41 0.38
CA GLN A 258 24.44 -12.81 0.35
C GLN A 258 23.33 -13.06 -0.68
N HIS A 259 22.44 -12.10 -0.90
CA HIS A 259 21.25 -12.26 -1.76
C HIS A 259 21.24 -11.34 -2.99
N TRP A 260 22.39 -10.78 -3.37
CA TRP A 260 22.46 -9.73 -4.39
C TRP A 260 21.89 -10.13 -5.76
N GLU A 261 21.94 -11.42 -6.13
CA GLU A 261 21.41 -11.95 -7.40
C GLU A 261 19.89 -12.06 -7.42
N THR A 262 19.27 -12.32 -6.26
CA THR A 262 17.82 -12.54 -6.15
C THR A 262 17.07 -11.28 -5.73
N LEU A 263 17.76 -10.30 -5.14
CA LEU A 263 17.15 -9.06 -4.66
C LEU A 263 16.67 -8.17 -5.82
N LEU A 264 15.41 -7.76 -5.71
CA LEU A 264 14.70 -6.88 -6.64
C LEU A 264 14.22 -5.59 -5.95
N SER A 265 13.97 -5.61 -4.64
CA SER A 265 13.43 -4.47 -3.90
C SER A 265 14.14 -4.23 -2.57
N LEU A 266 14.45 -2.96 -2.30
CA LEU A 266 15.03 -2.49 -1.06
C LEU A 266 14.25 -1.30 -0.52
N GLU A 267 13.82 -1.40 0.74
CA GLU A 267 13.14 -0.32 1.44
C GLU A 267 13.82 -0.01 2.78
N PHE A 268 13.98 1.28 3.07
CA PHE A 268 14.52 1.77 4.34
C PHE A 268 13.50 2.69 5.01
N ILE A 269 13.12 2.37 6.25
CA ILE A 269 12.09 3.11 7.00
C ILE A 269 12.61 3.53 8.38
N TYR A 270 12.50 4.82 8.70
CA TYR A 270 12.98 5.39 9.97
C TYR A 270 14.48 5.16 10.24
N CYS A 271 15.30 5.09 9.19
CA CYS A 271 16.74 4.84 9.27
C CYS A 271 17.55 6.14 9.29
N ARG A 272 18.71 6.12 9.96
CA ARG A 272 19.71 7.18 9.93
C ARG A 272 20.94 6.68 9.19
N LEU A 273 21.02 7.00 7.90
CA LEU A 273 22.01 6.46 6.96
C LEU A 273 22.90 7.59 6.45
N PRO A 274 23.97 7.99 7.18
CA PRO A 274 24.85 9.05 6.71
C PRO A 274 25.52 8.69 5.36
N PRO A 275 26.04 9.67 4.60
CA PRO A 275 26.61 9.45 3.26
C PRO A 275 27.60 8.27 3.16
N ASN A 276 28.48 8.11 4.14
CA ASN A 276 29.45 7.00 4.17
C ASN A 276 28.76 5.62 4.29
N THR A 277 27.73 5.54 5.12
CA THR A 277 26.92 4.32 5.29
C THR A 277 26.15 3.98 4.01
N ILE A 278 25.55 4.98 3.36
CA ILE A 278 24.85 4.77 2.08
C ILE A 278 25.82 4.28 1.01
N ASN A 279 27.03 4.86 0.93
CA ASN A 279 28.05 4.36 0.03
C ASN A 279 28.41 2.90 0.31
N GLN A 280 28.58 2.52 1.58
CA GLN A 280 28.84 1.12 1.95
C GLN A 280 27.70 0.18 1.52
N ILE A 281 26.44 0.60 1.73
CA ILE A 281 25.25 -0.15 1.30
C ILE A 281 25.23 -0.30 -0.21
N CYS A 282 25.38 0.79 -0.97
CA CYS A 282 25.37 0.76 -2.43
C CYS A 282 26.52 -0.11 -2.98
N ASN A 283 27.72 -0.02 -2.40
CA ASN A 283 28.88 -0.81 -2.82
C ASN A 283 28.72 -2.31 -2.49
N SER A 284 27.92 -2.66 -1.48
CA SER A 284 27.63 -4.07 -1.15
C SER A 284 26.79 -4.77 -2.23
N ILE A 285 26.00 -4.00 -2.98
CA ILE A 285 25.15 -4.47 -4.08
C ILE A 285 25.89 -4.29 -5.42
N CYS A 286 26.47 -3.11 -5.65
CA CYS A 286 27.23 -2.76 -6.83
C CYS A 286 28.72 -3.03 -6.58
N LYS A 287 29.18 -4.27 -6.82
CA LYS A 287 30.61 -4.61 -6.69
C LYS A 287 31.45 -3.80 -7.68
N GLU A 288 32.61 -3.33 -7.24
CA GLU A 288 33.56 -2.58 -8.07
C GLU A 288 33.84 -3.34 -9.39
N GLY A 289 33.50 -2.72 -10.52
CA GLY A 289 33.65 -3.29 -11.86
C GLY A 289 32.37 -3.88 -12.47
N SER A 290 31.35 -4.22 -11.67
CA SER A 290 30.03 -4.62 -12.18
C SER A 290 29.21 -3.39 -12.53
N ARG A 291 28.84 -3.23 -13.81
CA ARG A 291 28.10 -2.05 -14.30
C ARG A 291 26.58 -2.12 -14.09
N ILE A 292 26.08 -3.16 -13.43
CA ILE A 292 24.63 -3.43 -13.30
C ILE A 292 24.32 -4.09 -11.96
N HIS A 293 23.24 -3.64 -11.32
CA HIS A 293 22.58 -4.31 -10.20
C HIS A 293 21.19 -4.78 -10.62
N GLY A 294 20.68 -5.86 -9.99
CA GLY A 294 19.35 -6.41 -10.26
C GLY A 294 18.18 -5.64 -9.64
N ILE A 295 18.45 -4.68 -8.74
CA ILE A 295 17.41 -3.94 -8.00
C ILE A 295 16.51 -3.15 -8.97
N GLN A 296 15.20 -3.37 -8.83
CA GLN A 296 14.13 -2.71 -9.56
C GLN A 296 13.45 -1.62 -8.74
N HIS A 297 13.40 -1.76 -7.42
CA HIS A 297 12.70 -0.83 -6.54
C HIS A 297 13.61 -0.39 -5.39
N LEU A 298 13.90 0.91 -5.31
CA LEU A 298 14.56 1.51 -4.16
C LEU A 298 13.62 2.51 -3.50
N CYS A 299 13.34 2.30 -2.21
CA CYS A 299 12.47 3.16 -1.43
C CYS A 299 13.12 3.57 -0.12
N VAL A 300 13.09 4.87 0.19
CA VAL A 300 13.61 5.39 1.44
C VAL A 300 12.59 6.37 2.02
N ARG A 301 12.05 6.00 3.18
CA ARG A 301 10.94 6.71 3.83
C ARG A 301 11.30 7.15 5.24
N SER A 302 11.00 8.40 5.56
CA SER A 302 11.24 9.00 6.88
C SER A 302 12.65 8.70 7.41
N SER A 303 13.63 8.68 6.51
CA SER A 303 15.00 8.20 6.77
C SER A 303 16.00 9.23 6.28
N THR A 304 16.98 9.57 7.11
CA THR A 304 17.96 10.60 6.76
C THR A 304 19.14 9.98 6.01
N ILE A 305 19.21 10.21 4.70
CA ILE A 305 20.33 9.82 3.83
C ILE A 305 21.36 10.96 3.70
N PHE A 306 20.85 12.18 3.67
CA PHE A 306 21.62 13.38 3.40
C PHE A 306 21.96 14.10 4.70
N ASP A 307 23.22 14.53 4.87
CA ASP A 307 23.59 15.42 5.96
C ASP A 307 23.29 16.87 5.53
N ARG A 308 22.77 17.68 6.45
CA ARG A 308 22.54 19.12 6.22
C ARG A 308 23.83 19.87 5.87
N LYS A 309 25.00 19.30 6.19
CA LYS A 309 26.32 19.89 5.94
C LYS A 309 27.01 19.38 4.68
N SER A 310 26.56 18.28 4.07
CA SER A 310 27.24 17.74 2.90
C SER A 310 26.87 18.54 1.65
N SER A 311 27.86 19.03 0.93
CA SER A 311 27.68 19.69 -0.37
C SER A 311 27.67 18.72 -1.55
N SER A 312 28.03 17.45 -1.35
CA SER A 312 28.18 16.45 -2.42
C SER A 312 27.25 15.26 -2.25
N MET A 313 26.70 14.79 -3.37
CA MET A 313 25.90 13.57 -3.46
C MET A 313 26.78 12.35 -3.12
N PRO A 314 26.31 11.38 -2.33
CA PRO A 314 27.08 10.17 -2.06
C PRO A 314 27.42 9.43 -3.37
N PRO A 315 28.72 9.24 -3.71
CA PRO A 315 29.12 8.66 -5.00
C PRO A 315 28.58 7.25 -5.24
N GLY A 316 28.46 6.43 -4.19
CA GLY A 316 27.90 5.09 -4.27
C GLY A 316 26.42 5.12 -4.65
N LEU A 317 25.65 6.09 -4.12
CA LEU A 317 24.24 6.28 -4.49
C LEU A 317 24.11 6.79 -5.93
N LEU A 318 24.98 7.71 -6.35
CA LEU A 318 25.02 8.20 -7.72
C LEU A 318 25.34 7.08 -8.72
N SER A 319 26.32 6.24 -8.39
CA SER A 319 26.67 5.05 -9.17
C SER A 319 25.51 4.05 -9.20
N PHE A 320 24.80 3.88 -8.08
CA PHE A 320 23.62 3.01 -8.00
C PHE A 320 22.53 3.49 -8.95
N ILE A 321 22.13 4.76 -8.84
CA ILE A 321 21.08 5.34 -9.71
C ILE A 321 21.48 5.30 -11.19
N SER A 322 22.75 5.59 -11.52
CA SER A 322 23.21 5.58 -12.93
C SER A 322 23.37 4.17 -13.52
N SER A 323 23.70 3.15 -12.69
CA SER A 323 23.89 1.76 -13.12
C SER A 323 22.59 0.94 -13.15
N GLY A 324 21.50 1.48 -12.60
CA GLY A 324 20.19 0.83 -12.53
C GLY A 324 19.39 0.87 -13.83
N ARG A 325 19.85 0.22 -14.90
CA ARG A 325 18.98 0.01 -16.10
C ARG A 325 17.70 -0.77 -15.77
N SER A 326 17.77 -1.61 -14.74
CA SER A 326 16.65 -2.37 -14.20
C SER A 326 15.80 -1.59 -13.20
N LEU A 327 16.20 -0.37 -12.82
CA LEU A 327 15.47 0.43 -11.82
C LEU A 327 14.14 0.89 -12.42
N VAL A 328 13.05 0.38 -11.87
CA VAL A 328 11.67 0.68 -12.25
C VAL A 328 11.08 1.77 -11.35
N SER A 329 11.38 1.76 -10.05
CA SER A 329 10.92 2.81 -9.14
C SER A 329 11.99 3.31 -8.16
N LEU A 330 11.96 4.63 -7.93
CA LEU A 330 12.83 5.33 -6.99
C LEU A 330 12.01 6.28 -6.12
N HIS A 331 12.00 6.04 -4.81
CA HIS A 331 11.18 6.78 -3.87
C HIS A 331 12.05 7.35 -2.75
N PHE A 332 12.04 8.67 -2.60
CA PHE A 332 12.68 9.40 -1.50
C PHE A 332 11.61 10.23 -0.78
N CYS A 333 11.02 9.69 0.26
CA CYS A 333 9.97 10.35 1.07
C CYS A 333 10.56 10.79 2.41
N GLU A 334 10.39 12.06 2.79
CA GLU A 334 10.85 12.59 4.08
C GLU A 334 12.35 12.33 4.36
N THR A 335 13.21 12.47 3.35
CA THR A 335 14.64 12.13 3.45
C THR A 335 15.52 13.30 3.87
N LYS A 336 14.92 14.48 4.06
CA LYS A 336 15.60 15.76 4.35
C LYS A 336 16.65 16.10 3.28
N MET A 337 16.36 15.70 2.04
CA MET A 337 17.22 15.96 0.89
C MET A 337 17.35 17.47 0.63
N GLN A 338 18.57 17.93 0.35
CA GLN A 338 18.77 19.30 -0.09
C GLN A 338 18.29 19.48 -1.54
N PRO A 339 17.80 20.68 -1.94
CA PRO A 339 17.33 20.93 -3.30
C PRO A 339 18.33 20.52 -4.41
N ILE A 340 19.63 20.73 -4.19
CA ILE A 340 20.69 20.36 -5.15
C ILE A 340 20.72 18.85 -5.47
N PHE A 341 20.39 18.00 -4.50
CA PHE A 341 20.41 16.55 -4.71
C PHE A 341 19.23 16.08 -5.55
N ALA A 342 18.07 16.74 -5.47
CA ALA A 342 16.96 16.46 -6.37
C ALA A 342 17.40 16.70 -7.83
N THR A 343 18.04 17.84 -8.10
CA THR A 343 18.60 18.16 -9.43
C THR A 343 19.58 17.11 -9.90
N ILE A 344 20.54 16.73 -9.05
CA ILE A 344 21.52 15.67 -9.38
C ILE A 344 20.83 14.35 -9.72
N ILE A 345 19.76 13.97 -9.00
CA ILE A 345 19.00 12.75 -9.29
C ILE A 345 18.35 12.84 -10.67
N PHE A 346 17.63 13.93 -10.97
CA PHE A 346 17.00 14.11 -12.28
C PHE A 346 18.03 14.11 -13.41
N ASP A 347 19.15 14.81 -13.24
CA ASP A 347 20.27 14.83 -14.18
C ASP A 347 20.80 13.42 -14.44
N THR A 348 21.06 12.68 -13.37
CA THR A 348 21.60 11.33 -13.46
C THR A 348 20.64 10.40 -14.20
N LEU A 349 19.35 10.49 -13.91
CA LEU A 349 18.32 9.68 -14.58
C LEU A 349 18.21 10.03 -16.07
N LEU A 350 18.28 11.32 -16.42
CA LEU A 350 18.26 11.80 -17.81
C LEU A 350 19.50 11.33 -18.58
N GLN A 351 20.69 11.52 -18.01
CA GLN A 351 21.97 11.15 -18.63
C GLN A 351 22.11 9.63 -18.79
N SER A 352 21.61 8.85 -17.83
CA SER A 352 21.64 7.39 -17.89
C SER A 352 20.56 6.80 -18.81
N SER A 353 19.66 7.61 -19.38
CA SER A 353 18.48 7.13 -20.12
C SER A 353 17.73 6.05 -19.33
N SER A 354 17.49 6.34 -18.05
CA SER A 354 16.95 5.37 -17.10
C SER A 354 15.62 4.77 -17.56
N GLY A 355 15.44 3.47 -17.30
CA GLY A 355 14.19 2.73 -17.51
C GLY A 355 13.12 3.03 -16.45
N ILE A 356 13.35 4.00 -15.57
CA ILE A 356 12.47 4.35 -14.46
C ILE A 356 11.05 4.67 -14.93
N VAL A 357 10.08 4.05 -14.25
CA VAL A 357 8.65 4.18 -14.50
C VAL A 357 7.99 5.09 -13.46
N THR A 358 8.46 5.03 -12.21
CA THR A 358 7.94 5.80 -11.08
C THR A 358 9.06 6.53 -10.35
N LEU A 359 8.95 7.85 -10.28
CA LEU A 359 9.82 8.69 -9.45
C LEU A 359 8.98 9.42 -8.42
N GLU A 360 9.25 9.17 -7.15
CA GLU A 360 8.63 9.86 -6.02
C GLU A 360 9.71 10.56 -5.21
N ILE A 361 9.65 11.88 -5.16
CA ILE A 361 10.45 12.69 -4.24
C ILE A 361 9.42 13.48 -3.44
N SER A 362 9.10 13.06 -2.22
CA SER A 362 8.05 13.68 -1.41
C SER A 362 8.55 14.15 -0.06
N ASP A 363 8.00 15.24 0.45
CA ASP A 363 8.26 15.73 1.81
C ASP A 363 9.74 16.08 2.09
N ASN A 364 10.46 16.63 1.10
CA ASN A 364 11.90 16.95 1.22
C ASN A 364 12.24 18.45 1.29
N ASN A 365 11.27 19.36 1.11
CA ASN A 365 11.51 20.81 1.03
C ASN A 365 12.59 21.19 -0.02
N ILE A 366 12.36 20.80 -1.27
CA ILE A 366 13.30 21.01 -2.38
C ILE A 366 13.08 22.33 -3.13
N ALA A 367 12.41 23.31 -2.52
CA ALA A 367 12.16 24.63 -3.12
C ALA A 367 13.45 25.30 -3.64
N GLY A 368 13.39 25.81 -4.87
CA GLY A 368 14.52 26.38 -5.59
C GLY A 368 15.56 25.37 -6.07
N TRP A 369 15.19 24.09 -6.21
CA TRP A 369 16.07 23.02 -6.69
C TRP A 369 16.75 23.34 -8.01
N LEU A 370 16.09 24.09 -8.89
CA LEU A 370 16.64 24.45 -10.20
C LEU A 370 17.12 25.90 -10.28
N SER A 371 16.69 26.77 -9.36
CA SER A 371 17.09 28.19 -9.32
C SER A 371 18.41 28.43 -8.55
N LYS A 372 18.75 27.57 -7.59
CA LYS A 372 19.98 27.64 -6.77
C LYS A 372 21.16 26.87 -7.36
N VAL A 373 20.95 26.17 -8.46
CA VAL A 373 22.02 25.50 -9.21
C VAL A 373 22.77 26.60 -9.95
N ASP A 374 23.94 26.97 -9.44
CA ASP A 374 24.77 28.05 -9.96
C ASP A 374 24.77 28.07 -11.49
N LYS A 375 24.34 29.18 -12.10
CA LYS A 375 24.40 29.43 -13.56
C LYS A 375 25.81 29.28 -14.15
N LYS A 376 26.82 28.98 -13.32
CA LYS A 376 28.22 28.78 -13.68
C LYS A 376 28.74 27.35 -13.50
N SER A 377 28.05 26.41 -12.82
CA SER A 377 28.69 25.12 -12.46
C SER A 377 27.93 23.84 -12.77
N THR A 378 26.77 23.86 -13.40
CA THR A 378 26.10 22.60 -13.82
C THR A 378 25.23 22.78 -15.04
N ASP A 379 25.41 21.85 -15.97
CA ASP A 379 24.89 21.73 -17.34
C ASP A 379 23.36 21.57 -17.48
N PHE A 380 22.56 21.82 -16.43
CA PHE A 380 21.10 21.59 -16.52
C PHE A 380 20.45 22.41 -17.65
N SER A 381 20.89 23.67 -17.80
CA SER A 381 20.47 24.55 -18.89
C SER A 381 20.92 24.09 -20.28
N SER A 382 22.03 23.34 -20.39
CA SER A 382 22.48 22.76 -21.66
C SER A 382 21.75 21.44 -21.98
N LEU A 383 21.30 20.71 -20.96
CA LEU A 383 20.49 19.49 -21.08
C LEU A 383 19.06 19.77 -21.54
N LEU A 384 18.49 20.93 -21.19
CA LEU A 384 17.21 21.40 -21.74
C LEU A 384 17.24 21.60 -23.28
N GLY A 385 18.44 21.69 -23.87
CA GLY A 385 18.66 21.72 -25.32
C GLY A 385 19.04 20.36 -25.94
N SER A 386 19.13 19.29 -25.13
CA SER A 386 19.56 17.96 -25.57
C SER A 386 18.39 17.03 -25.91
N ASN A 387 18.61 16.04 -26.78
CA ASN A 387 17.60 15.03 -27.15
C ASN A 387 17.35 13.96 -26.06
N LEU A 388 17.81 14.18 -24.82
CA LEU A 388 17.64 13.24 -23.73
C LEU A 388 16.21 13.27 -23.20
N SER A 389 15.68 12.10 -22.83
CA SER A 389 14.31 11.98 -22.31
C SER A 389 14.15 10.76 -21.42
N LEU A 390 13.29 10.88 -20.41
CA LEU A 390 12.82 9.80 -19.56
C LEU A 390 11.60 9.15 -20.19
N LYS A 391 11.84 8.35 -21.24
CA LYS A 391 10.76 7.75 -22.05
C LYS A 391 9.90 6.76 -21.27
N SER A 392 10.45 6.09 -20.27
CA SER A 392 9.70 5.11 -19.47
C SER A 392 8.92 5.75 -18.32
N LEU A 393 9.24 6.99 -17.94
CA LEU A 393 8.65 7.62 -16.76
C LEU A 393 7.17 7.91 -17.00
N SER A 394 6.34 7.30 -16.18
CA SER A 394 4.88 7.37 -16.26
C SER A 394 4.24 8.01 -15.03
N VAL A 395 4.91 7.94 -13.87
CA VAL A 395 4.43 8.50 -12.62
C VAL A 395 5.52 9.39 -12.01
N LEU A 396 5.19 10.66 -11.79
CA LEU A 396 6.01 11.61 -11.08
C LEU A 396 5.22 12.18 -9.89
N SER A 397 5.76 12.04 -8.69
CA SER A 397 5.25 12.71 -7.49
C SER A 397 6.32 13.61 -6.89
N LEU A 398 5.97 14.89 -6.73
CA LEU A 398 6.75 15.92 -6.06
C LEU A 398 5.98 16.50 -4.85
N ARG A 399 5.11 15.70 -4.24
CA ARG A 399 4.25 16.10 -3.12
C ARG A 399 5.04 16.65 -1.92
N GLY A 400 4.54 17.68 -1.23
CA GLY A 400 5.09 18.09 0.07
C GLY A 400 6.49 18.72 0.01
N ASN A 401 6.88 19.29 -1.12
CA ASN A 401 8.24 19.78 -1.35
C ASN A 401 8.42 21.28 -1.17
N ASN A 402 7.37 21.96 -0.71
CA ASN A 402 7.32 23.41 -0.56
C ASN A 402 7.65 24.14 -1.89
N LEU A 403 7.24 23.58 -3.03
CA LEU A 403 7.45 24.19 -4.33
C LEU A 403 6.59 25.45 -4.48
N HIS A 404 7.19 26.52 -5.01
CA HIS A 404 6.51 27.78 -5.28
C HIS A 404 6.33 28.02 -6.79
N LYS A 405 5.77 29.17 -7.18
CA LYS A 405 5.48 29.50 -8.58
C LYS A 405 6.72 29.52 -9.48
N GLU A 406 7.88 29.90 -8.95
CA GLU A 406 9.16 29.88 -9.68
C GLU A 406 9.61 28.44 -9.98
N ASP A 407 9.37 27.52 -9.05
CA ASP A 407 9.67 26.09 -9.24
C ASP A 407 8.72 25.46 -10.28
N ALA A 408 7.46 25.90 -10.33
CA ALA A 408 6.49 25.45 -11.33
C ALA A 408 6.88 25.87 -12.75
N GLU A 409 7.40 27.09 -12.92
CA GLU A 409 7.93 27.57 -14.21
C GLU A 409 9.09 26.68 -14.70
N GLU A 410 9.99 26.32 -13.79
CA GLU A 410 11.16 25.53 -14.13
C GLU A 410 10.80 24.04 -14.31
N LEU A 411 9.85 23.53 -13.53
CA LEU A 411 9.27 22.20 -13.73
C LEU A 411 8.64 22.05 -15.12
N ASN A 412 7.91 23.07 -15.62
CA ASN A 412 7.38 23.07 -16.99
C ASN A 412 8.48 22.84 -18.05
N ARG A 413 9.68 23.38 -17.83
CA ARG A 413 10.83 23.18 -18.74
C ARG A 413 11.35 21.75 -18.71
N ILE A 414 11.30 21.06 -17.57
CA ILE A 414 11.77 19.67 -17.44
C ILE A 414 10.73 18.68 -17.96
N LEU A 415 9.45 18.92 -17.69
CA LEU A 415 8.37 17.98 -17.98
C LEU A 415 8.28 17.62 -19.48
N VAL A 416 8.80 18.46 -20.38
CA VAL A 416 8.91 18.16 -21.82
C VAL A 416 9.79 16.94 -22.11
N HIS A 417 10.78 16.65 -21.26
CA HIS A 417 11.65 15.48 -21.35
C HIS A 417 11.01 14.19 -20.83
N MET A 418 9.74 14.24 -20.43
CA MET A 418 8.95 13.11 -19.96
C MET A 418 7.75 12.89 -20.92
N PRO A 419 8.00 12.28 -22.09
CA PRO A 419 6.99 12.21 -23.15
C PRO A 419 5.84 11.24 -22.87
N ASN A 420 5.99 10.33 -21.90
CA ASN A 420 5.00 9.31 -21.58
C ASN A 420 4.45 9.44 -20.14
N LEU A 421 4.57 10.63 -19.54
CA LEU A 421 4.06 10.91 -18.20
C LEU A 421 2.53 10.84 -18.18
N ARG A 422 2.00 9.97 -17.31
CA ARG A 422 0.55 9.71 -17.15
C ARG A 422 0.00 10.25 -15.84
N SER A 423 0.79 10.25 -14.78
CA SER A 423 0.39 10.76 -13.46
C SER A 423 1.37 11.81 -12.97
N LEU A 424 0.83 12.97 -12.59
CA LEU A 424 1.57 14.06 -11.97
C LEU A 424 0.91 14.44 -10.64
N ASP A 425 1.67 14.31 -9.55
CA ASP A 425 1.23 14.69 -8.20
C ASP A 425 2.12 15.83 -7.68
N LEU A 426 1.51 17.01 -7.52
CA LEU A 426 2.14 18.22 -6.99
C LEU A 426 1.48 18.68 -5.69
N SER A 427 0.71 17.81 -5.05
CA SER A 427 -0.05 18.16 -3.85
C SER A 427 0.85 18.63 -2.69
N ASP A 428 0.29 19.35 -1.72
CA ASP A 428 1.01 19.90 -0.57
C ASP A 428 2.21 20.79 -0.98
N ASN A 429 2.04 21.58 -2.03
CA ASN A 429 3.02 22.58 -2.45
C ASN A 429 2.33 23.93 -2.64
N PRO A 430 2.80 25.02 -2.01
CA PRO A 430 2.21 26.36 -2.13
C PRO A 430 2.52 27.01 -3.50
N LEU A 431 1.97 26.43 -4.57
CA LEU A 431 2.17 26.82 -5.96
C LEU A 431 1.46 28.14 -6.29
N THR A 432 0.29 28.37 -5.68
CA THR A 432 -0.62 29.47 -6.00
C THR A 432 -1.13 29.46 -7.45
N ASP A 433 -2.05 30.36 -7.79
CA ASP A 433 -2.59 30.49 -9.15
C ASP A 433 -1.51 30.74 -10.21
N ASP A 434 -0.46 31.51 -9.87
CA ASP A 434 0.66 31.78 -10.78
C ASP A 434 1.39 30.48 -11.16
N GLY A 435 1.61 29.59 -10.18
CA GLY A 435 2.29 28.32 -10.39
C GLY A 435 1.50 27.39 -11.30
N ILE A 436 0.19 27.28 -11.10
CA ILE A 436 -0.66 26.47 -11.99
C ILE A 436 -0.73 27.05 -13.40
N ARG A 437 -0.86 28.38 -13.54
CA ARG A 437 -0.83 29.04 -14.86
C ARG A 437 0.44 28.72 -15.64
N ASN A 438 1.59 28.62 -14.97
CA ASN A 438 2.86 28.23 -15.58
C ASN A 438 2.89 26.76 -16.07
N LEU A 439 2.06 25.89 -15.50
CA LEU A 439 1.96 24.48 -15.87
C LEU A 439 0.92 24.21 -16.97
N ILE A 440 -0.07 25.09 -17.16
CA ILE A 440 -1.08 24.96 -18.22
C ILE A 440 -0.45 24.73 -19.61
N PRO A 441 0.60 25.47 -20.04
CA PRO A 441 1.25 25.21 -21.33
C PRO A 441 1.79 23.78 -21.48
N TYR A 442 2.31 23.18 -20.40
CA TYR A 442 2.72 21.78 -20.43
C TYR A 442 1.52 20.85 -20.63
N ILE A 443 0.45 21.07 -19.88
CA ILE A 443 -0.77 20.26 -19.94
C ILE A 443 -1.37 20.31 -21.34
N ILE A 444 -1.38 21.49 -21.98
CA ILE A 444 -1.81 21.67 -23.37
C ILE A 444 -0.82 21.03 -24.34
N ARG A 445 0.50 21.10 -24.13
CA ARG A 445 1.45 20.37 -24.99
C ARG A 445 1.34 18.86 -24.86
N ALA A 446 0.87 18.36 -23.72
CA ALA A 446 0.59 16.94 -23.54
C ALA A 446 -0.49 16.41 -24.52
N LEU A 447 -1.28 17.30 -25.13
CA LEU A 447 -2.19 16.99 -26.24
C LEU A 447 -1.48 16.38 -27.44
N GLU A 448 -0.27 16.82 -27.74
CA GLU A 448 0.43 16.40 -28.96
C GLU A 448 1.13 15.05 -28.78
N LYS A 449 1.23 14.56 -27.54
CA LYS A 449 1.95 13.35 -27.18
C LYS A 449 1.17 12.09 -27.54
N ALA A 450 1.90 11.00 -27.76
CA ALA A 450 1.33 9.67 -28.02
C ALA A 450 0.61 9.08 -26.79
N HIS A 451 1.00 9.50 -25.58
CA HIS A 451 0.40 9.07 -24.32
C HIS A 451 0.10 10.30 -23.45
N PRO A 452 -1.15 10.77 -23.43
CA PRO A 452 -1.52 11.97 -22.68
C PRO A 452 -1.59 11.71 -21.17
N LEU A 453 -1.53 12.80 -20.41
CA LEU A 453 -1.65 12.82 -18.95
C LEU A 453 -3.06 12.36 -18.54
N SER A 454 -3.15 11.38 -17.65
CA SER A 454 -4.41 10.78 -17.20
C SER A 454 -4.77 11.14 -15.76
N ASP A 455 -3.80 11.50 -14.93
CA ASP A 455 -4.00 11.73 -13.50
C ASP A 455 -3.26 13.00 -13.08
N ILE A 456 -4.00 13.96 -12.51
CA ILE A 456 -3.45 15.21 -11.97
C ILE A 456 -3.92 15.36 -10.52
N LYS A 457 -2.98 15.59 -9.61
CA LYS A 457 -3.28 15.97 -8.23
C LYS A 457 -2.55 17.24 -7.85
N ILE A 458 -3.32 18.20 -7.37
CA ILE A 458 -2.88 19.52 -6.90
C ILE A 458 -3.65 19.86 -5.62
N GLU A 459 -3.70 18.90 -4.69
CA GLU A 459 -4.37 19.07 -3.40
C GLU A 459 -3.53 20.00 -2.51
N ASN A 460 -4.18 20.85 -1.70
CA ASN A 460 -3.48 21.73 -0.75
C ASN A 460 -2.33 22.53 -1.40
N CYS A 461 -2.66 23.24 -2.48
CA CYS A 461 -1.69 23.97 -3.31
C CYS A 461 -1.80 25.50 -3.22
N ASN A 462 -2.57 25.99 -2.24
CA ASN A 462 -2.93 27.41 -2.07
C ASN A 462 -3.55 28.02 -3.34
N LEU A 463 -4.37 27.23 -4.03
CA LEU A 463 -5.05 27.68 -5.25
C LEU A 463 -6.31 28.43 -4.90
N SER A 464 -6.59 29.48 -5.66
CA SER A 464 -7.91 30.08 -5.68
C SER A 464 -8.75 29.44 -6.78
N GLY A 465 -10.06 29.57 -6.69
CA GLY A 465 -10.96 29.17 -7.75
C GLY A 465 -10.72 29.92 -9.07
N MET A 466 -9.96 31.04 -9.10
CA MET A 466 -9.65 31.74 -10.36
C MET A 466 -8.59 30.94 -11.13
N GLY A 467 -7.50 30.56 -10.45
CA GLY A 467 -6.48 29.68 -11.02
C GLY A 467 -7.05 28.32 -11.41
N VAL A 468 -7.91 27.74 -10.58
CA VAL A 468 -8.58 26.47 -10.92
C VAL A 468 -9.57 26.63 -12.07
N SER A 469 -10.32 27.73 -12.16
CA SER A 469 -11.23 27.98 -13.30
C SER A 469 -10.47 28.01 -14.63
N GLU A 470 -9.29 28.61 -14.66
CA GLU A 470 -8.43 28.65 -15.83
C GLU A 470 -7.93 27.24 -16.20
N LEU A 471 -7.49 26.46 -15.22
CA LEU A 471 -7.10 25.06 -15.42
C LEU A 471 -8.26 24.23 -15.99
N LEU A 472 -9.43 24.28 -15.36
CA LEU A 472 -10.64 23.55 -15.77
C LEU A 472 -11.12 23.95 -17.17
N GLY A 473 -10.88 25.19 -17.59
CA GLY A 473 -11.15 25.64 -18.96
C GLY A 473 -10.26 25.00 -20.02
N ASN A 474 -9.04 24.60 -19.65
CA ASN A 474 -8.06 24.01 -20.57
C ASN A 474 -8.07 22.48 -20.58
N LEU A 475 -8.41 21.81 -19.47
CA LEU A 475 -8.40 20.34 -19.37
C LEU A 475 -9.29 19.60 -20.40
N PRO A 476 -10.48 20.08 -20.78
CA PRO A 476 -11.31 19.43 -21.79
C PRO A 476 -10.70 19.42 -23.20
N THR A 477 -9.62 20.17 -23.44
CA THR A 477 -8.91 20.13 -24.72
C THR A 477 -8.07 18.86 -24.89
N LEU A 478 -7.89 18.06 -23.81
CA LEU A 478 -7.15 16.79 -23.78
C LEU A 478 -7.58 15.79 -24.87
N LYS A 479 -6.61 15.28 -25.67
CA LYS A 479 -6.87 14.28 -26.72
C LYS A 479 -7.52 13.01 -26.18
N GLU A 480 -7.06 12.57 -25.02
CA GLU A 480 -7.77 11.55 -24.22
C GLU A 480 -8.24 12.19 -22.92
N PRO A 481 -9.42 11.79 -22.41
CA PRO A 481 -9.98 12.37 -21.21
C PRO A 481 -9.09 12.09 -20.00
N LEU A 482 -8.93 13.10 -19.14
CA LEU A 482 -8.31 12.95 -17.84
C LEU A 482 -9.13 11.94 -17.03
N LYS A 483 -8.49 10.91 -16.48
CA LYS A 483 -9.19 9.90 -15.66
C LYS A 483 -9.41 10.42 -14.24
N THR A 484 -8.39 11.02 -13.64
CA THR A 484 -8.40 11.46 -12.25
C THR A 484 -8.00 12.93 -12.14
N LEU A 485 -8.83 13.72 -11.47
CA LEU A 485 -8.48 15.06 -11.02
C LEU A 485 -8.69 15.17 -9.51
N SER A 486 -7.68 15.67 -8.81
CA SER A 486 -7.81 16.05 -7.41
C SER A 486 -7.43 17.50 -7.18
N LEU A 487 -8.36 18.23 -6.57
CA LEU A 487 -8.28 19.65 -6.21
C LEU A 487 -8.49 19.86 -4.70
N ALA A 488 -8.50 18.78 -3.92
CA ALA A 488 -8.89 18.80 -2.51
C ALA A 488 -8.07 19.79 -1.68
N ASP A 489 -8.65 20.23 -0.56
CA ASP A 489 -8.00 21.10 0.42
C ASP A 489 -7.45 22.41 -0.21
N ASN A 490 -8.14 22.98 -1.20
CA ASN A 490 -7.85 24.32 -1.72
C ASN A 490 -9.06 25.22 -1.50
N ASP A 491 -8.87 26.45 -1.02
CA ASP A 491 -9.96 27.38 -0.72
C ASP A 491 -10.56 28.00 -2.00
N LEU A 492 -11.25 27.17 -2.79
CA LEU A 492 -11.74 27.53 -4.13
C LEU A 492 -13.03 28.34 -4.10
N GLY A 493 -13.81 28.25 -3.02
CA GLY A 493 -15.07 28.98 -2.84
C GLY A 493 -16.17 28.60 -3.85
N SER A 494 -17.33 29.24 -3.73
CA SER A 494 -18.50 28.92 -4.56
C SER A 494 -18.36 29.27 -6.05
N TYR A 495 -17.42 30.14 -6.42
CA TYR A 495 -17.28 30.65 -7.79
C TYR A 495 -16.68 29.63 -8.77
N VAL A 496 -15.97 28.60 -8.27
CA VAL A 496 -15.45 27.51 -9.10
C VAL A 496 -16.55 26.52 -9.55
N ALA A 497 -17.76 26.62 -8.98
CA ALA A 497 -18.87 25.71 -9.25
C ALA A 497 -19.27 25.63 -10.73
N ALA A 498 -19.47 26.77 -11.40
CA ALA A 498 -19.82 26.81 -12.82
C ALA A 498 -18.72 26.20 -13.72
N PRO A 499 -17.43 26.57 -13.55
CA PRO A 499 -16.31 25.87 -14.19
C PRO A 499 -16.29 24.36 -13.95
N LEU A 500 -16.51 23.89 -12.72
CA LEU A 500 -16.58 22.47 -12.39
C LEU A 500 -17.73 21.76 -13.11
N ALA A 501 -18.92 22.36 -13.17
CA ALA A 501 -20.06 21.79 -13.86
C ALA A 501 -19.79 21.61 -15.36
N LYS A 502 -19.19 22.63 -16.00
CA LYS A 502 -18.76 22.57 -17.41
C LYS A 502 -17.68 21.51 -17.63
N PHE A 503 -16.71 21.41 -16.72
CA PHE A 503 -15.67 20.39 -16.77
C PHE A 503 -16.27 18.98 -16.67
N LEU A 504 -17.20 18.72 -15.75
CA LEU A 504 -17.86 17.42 -15.59
C LEU A 504 -18.60 16.99 -16.86
N GLY A 505 -19.15 17.93 -17.63
CA GLY A 505 -19.86 17.65 -18.88
C GLY A 505 -18.96 17.32 -20.06
N ASN A 506 -17.75 17.90 -20.11
CA ASN A 506 -16.92 17.90 -21.31
C ASN A 506 -15.61 17.11 -21.18
N SER A 507 -15.17 16.78 -19.96
CA SER A 507 -13.84 16.20 -19.71
C SER A 507 -13.75 14.69 -19.81
N GLY A 508 -14.86 13.96 -19.63
CA GLY A 508 -14.85 12.50 -19.51
C GLY A 508 -14.20 11.99 -18.21
N VAL A 509 -14.03 12.84 -17.20
CA VAL A 509 -13.42 12.49 -15.91
C VAL A 509 -14.14 11.33 -15.22
N ARG A 510 -13.34 10.41 -14.66
CA ARG A 510 -13.83 9.21 -13.96
C ARG A 510 -13.74 9.37 -12.45
N VAL A 511 -12.67 9.97 -11.94
CA VAL A 511 -12.44 10.18 -10.51
C VAL A 511 -12.24 11.67 -10.26
N LEU A 512 -13.12 12.26 -9.46
CA LEU A 512 -13.02 13.67 -9.06
C LEU A 512 -12.94 13.78 -7.55
N ASN A 513 -11.88 14.38 -7.04
CA ASN A 513 -11.75 14.72 -5.64
C ASN A 513 -11.75 16.25 -5.47
N ILE A 514 -12.82 16.75 -4.86
CA ILE A 514 -13.04 18.15 -4.48
C ILE A 514 -13.40 18.21 -3.00
N GLU A 515 -12.76 17.39 -2.17
CA GLU A 515 -12.87 17.47 -0.71
C GLU A 515 -12.39 18.83 -0.21
N ASP A 516 -13.15 19.41 0.72
CA ASP A 516 -12.79 20.63 1.45
C ASP A 516 -12.33 21.78 0.54
N ILE A 517 -13.11 22.10 -0.49
CA ILE A 517 -12.81 23.22 -1.40
C ILE A 517 -13.66 24.48 -1.14
N GLU A 518 -14.29 24.54 0.02
CA GLU A 518 -15.17 25.63 0.45
C GLU A 518 -16.33 25.96 -0.51
N LEU A 519 -16.92 24.98 -1.21
CA LEU A 519 -18.04 25.25 -2.13
C LEU A 519 -19.22 25.95 -1.45
N GLY A 520 -19.57 25.51 -0.23
CA GLY A 520 -20.73 25.97 0.52
C GLY A 520 -22.07 25.75 -0.19
N PRO A 521 -23.20 26.18 0.41
CA PRO A 521 -24.53 25.97 -0.17
C PRO A 521 -24.72 26.66 -1.53
N LEU A 522 -24.11 27.83 -1.73
CA LEU A 522 -24.18 28.57 -3.00
C LEU A 522 -23.43 27.86 -4.13
N GLY A 523 -22.25 27.29 -3.86
CA GLY A 523 -21.49 26.53 -4.84
C GLY A 523 -22.25 25.27 -5.28
N PHE A 524 -22.84 24.53 -4.34
CA PHE A 524 -23.68 23.38 -4.69
C PHE A 524 -24.96 23.75 -5.45
N GLN A 525 -25.56 24.90 -5.14
CA GLN A 525 -26.71 25.39 -5.91
C GLN A 525 -26.33 25.72 -7.36
N GLU A 526 -25.16 26.31 -7.59
CA GLU A 526 -24.70 26.60 -8.95
C GLU A 526 -24.28 25.32 -9.69
N LEU A 527 -23.60 24.38 -9.02
CA LEU A 527 -23.32 23.05 -9.55
C LEU A 527 -24.61 22.34 -9.97
N GLU A 528 -25.65 22.41 -9.13
CA GLU A 528 -26.96 21.82 -9.41
C GLU A 528 -27.59 22.43 -10.68
N LYS A 529 -27.46 23.75 -10.86
CA LYS A 529 -28.05 24.49 -11.97
C LYS A 529 -27.35 24.21 -13.31
N GLU A 530 -26.03 24.09 -13.30
CA GLU A 530 -25.23 23.91 -14.51
C GLU A 530 -24.84 22.44 -14.80
N MET A 531 -25.33 21.48 -13.98
CA MET A 531 -24.91 20.08 -14.09
C MET A 531 -25.26 19.46 -15.46
N PRO A 532 -24.33 18.74 -16.10
CA PRO A 532 -24.58 18.07 -17.37
C PRO A 532 -25.60 16.93 -17.23
N ASN A 533 -26.34 16.65 -18.30
CA ASN A 533 -27.33 15.57 -18.32
C ASN A 533 -26.72 14.15 -18.17
N LYS A 534 -25.43 14.00 -18.48
CA LYS A 534 -24.70 12.72 -18.39
C LYS A 534 -23.27 12.97 -17.97
N MET A 535 -22.78 12.18 -17.02
CA MET A 535 -21.40 12.22 -16.54
C MET A 535 -20.73 10.84 -16.71
N ALA A 536 -19.42 10.84 -16.91
CA ALA A 536 -18.60 9.63 -16.97
C ALA A 536 -18.07 9.20 -15.58
N LEU A 537 -18.48 9.89 -14.51
CA LEU A 537 -17.98 9.67 -13.15
C LEU A 537 -18.14 8.21 -12.71
N PHE A 538 -17.07 7.74 -12.09
CA PHE A 538 -16.93 6.44 -11.44
C PHE A 538 -16.79 6.63 -9.92
N ASP A 539 -15.98 7.59 -9.48
CA ASP A 539 -15.86 7.97 -8.06
C ASP A 539 -15.86 9.48 -7.91
N ILE A 540 -16.53 9.98 -6.86
CA ILE A 540 -16.49 11.40 -6.51
C ILE A 540 -16.36 11.61 -4.99
N ASN A 541 -15.48 12.51 -4.58
CA ASN A 541 -15.37 13.00 -3.21
C ASN A 541 -15.72 14.48 -3.16
N ILE A 542 -16.78 14.81 -2.44
CA ILE A 542 -17.27 16.17 -2.17
C ILE A 542 -17.31 16.46 -0.66
N SER A 543 -16.61 15.67 0.13
CA SER A 543 -16.69 15.78 1.59
C SER A 543 -16.18 17.13 2.10
N LYS A 544 -16.60 17.51 3.32
CA LYS A 544 -16.20 18.74 4.04
C LYS A 544 -16.54 20.07 3.36
N ASN A 545 -17.36 20.09 2.31
CA ASN A 545 -17.71 21.32 1.60
C ASN A 545 -18.84 22.17 2.22
N ARG A 546 -19.34 21.79 3.41
CA ARG A 546 -20.38 22.55 4.15
C ARG A 546 -21.63 22.89 3.33
N GLY A 547 -22.04 22.01 2.40
CA GLY A 547 -23.08 22.32 1.42
C GLY A 547 -24.52 22.33 1.93
N GLY A 548 -24.78 21.89 3.16
CA GLY A 548 -26.12 21.80 3.73
C GLY A 548 -27.04 20.90 2.89
N ILE A 549 -28.32 21.27 2.78
CA ILE A 549 -29.28 20.51 1.97
C ILE A 549 -28.95 20.53 0.46
N ARG A 550 -28.21 21.54 -0.03
CA ARG A 550 -27.82 21.64 -1.44
C ARG A 550 -26.84 20.54 -1.85
N ALA A 551 -25.96 20.12 -0.95
CA ALA A 551 -25.11 18.95 -1.18
C ALA A 551 -25.94 17.69 -1.40
N ALA A 552 -27.05 17.50 -0.66
CA ALA A 552 -27.93 16.34 -0.85
C ALA A 552 -28.64 16.36 -2.21
N TYR A 553 -29.09 17.52 -2.69
CA TYR A 553 -29.63 17.67 -4.04
C TYR A 553 -28.58 17.36 -5.11
N PHE A 554 -27.35 17.86 -4.94
CA PHE A 554 -26.26 17.53 -5.85
C PHE A 554 -25.98 16.02 -5.87
N VAL A 555 -25.85 15.37 -4.71
CA VAL A 555 -25.67 13.90 -4.60
C VAL A 555 -26.78 13.14 -5.32
N ALA A 556 -28.04 13.48 -5.05
CA ALA A 556 -29.19 12.86 -5.70
C ALA A 556 -29.10 12.96 -7.23
N LYS A 557 -28.67 14.11 -7.72
CA LYS A 557 -28.60 14.41 -9.15
C LYS A 557 -27.40 13.71 -9.81
N VAL A 558 -26.27 13.58 -9.12
CA VAL A 558 -25.11 12.76 -9.55
C VAL A 558 -25.48 11.28 -9.65
N ILE A 559 -26.17 10.74 -8.65
CA ILE A 559 -26.65 9.33 -8.65
C ILE A 559 -27.51 9.04 -9.90
N LEU A 560 -28.32 10.01 -10.33
CA LEU A 560 -29.22 9.83 -11.48
C LEU A 560 -28.54 10.06 -12.84
N GLN A 561 -27.48 10.90 -12.89
CA GLN A 561 -26.83 11.33 -14.13
C GLN A 561 -25.50 10.61 -14.43
N ALA A 562 -24.96 9.84 -13.48
CA ALA A 562 -23.72 9.07 -13.62
C ALA A 562 -24.01 7.55 -13.53
N PRO A 563 -24.24 6.84 -14.66
CA PRO A 563 -24.65 5.43 -14.64
C PRO A 563 -23.55 4.46 -14.21
N ASP A 564 -22.27 4.83 -14.40
CA ASP A 564 -21.11 4.01 -14.03
C ASP A 564 -20.53 4.37 -12.66
N LEU A 565 -21.23 5.18 -11.88
CA LEU A 565 -20.82 5.60 -10.55
C LEU A 565 -20.81 4.43 -9.56
N VAL A 566 -19.70 4.29 -8.83
CA VAL A 566 -19.44 3.23 -7.86
C VAL A 566 -19.32 3.78 -6.44
N SER A 567 -18.61 4.90 -6.25
CA SER A 567 -18.48 5.52 -4.92
C SER A 567 -18.76 7.02 -4.91
N ILE A 568 -19.47 7.46 -3.88
CA ILE A 568 -19.58 8.87 -3.49
C ILE A 568 -19.11 9.01 -2.04
N ASN A 569 -18.20 9.94 -1.79
CA ASN A 569 -17.95 10.45 -0.44
C ASN A 569 -18.56 11.86 -0.30
N ALA A 570 -19.60 11.96 0.52
CA ALA A 570 -20.30 13.21 0.83
C ALA A 570 -20.26 13.52 2.34
N GLY A 571 -19.26 12.99 3.05
CA GLY A 571 -19.08 13.22 4.48
C GLY A 571 -18.89 14.68 4.86
N GLY A 572 -19.22 15.07 6.09
CA GLY A 572 -18.94 16.41 6.62
C GLY A 572 -19.56 17.59 5.85
N ASN A 573 -20.72 17.42 5.22
CA ASN A 573 -21.39 18.48 4.45
C ASN A 573 -22.48 19.24 5.22
N ILE A 574 -22.64 18.96 6.52
CA ILE A 574 -23.65 19.59 7.39
C ILE A 574 -25.08 19.41 6.84
N MET A 575 -25.37 18.23 6.28
CA MET A 575 -26.69 17.92 5.72
C MET A 575 -27.76 17.82 6.81
N PRO A 576 -28.89 18.54 6.72
CA PRO A 576 -29.97 18.45 7.70
C PRO A 576 -30.81 17.17 7.54
N PRO A 577 -31.68 16.80 8.50
CA PRO A 577 -32.45 15.55 8.48
C PRO A 577 -33.31 15.33 7.22
N GLU A 578 -33.77 16.41 6.57
CA GLU A 578 -34.58 16.38 5.35
C GLU A 578 -33.81 15.83 4.15
N SER A 579 -32.46 15.92 4.17
CA SER A 579 -31.59 15.39 3.12
C SER A 579 -31.76 13.89 2.92
N VAL A 580 -32.08 13.14 3.99
CA VAL A 580 -32.30 11.68 3.92
C VAL A 580 -33.38 11.32 2.91
N LYS A 581 -34.48 12.10 2.88
CA LYS A 581 -35.59 11.85 1.94
C LYS A 581 -35.17 12.08 0.49
N VAL A 582 -34.44 13.17 0.23
CA VAL A 582 -33.92 13.52 -1.10
C VAL A 582 -33.02 12.41 -1.65
N ILE A 583 -32.11 11.90 -0.80
CA ILE A 583 -31.20 10.82 -1.17
C ILE A 583 -31.94 9.50 -1.38
N TYR A 584 -32.88 9.16 -0.49
CA TYR A 584 -33.70 7.96 -0.61
C TYR A 584 -34.46 7.91 -1.93
N ASP A 585 -35.12 9.02 -2.31
CA ASP A 585 -35.88 9.11 -3.55
C ASP A 585 -34.98 8.94 -4.79
N ALA A 586 -33.74 9.42 -4.74
CA ALA A 586 -32.75 9.24 -5.80
C ALA A 586 -32.24 7.79 -5.90
N LEU A 587 -31.92 7.17 -4.75
CA LEU A 587 -31.47 5.76 -4.71
C LEU A 587 -32.55 4.81 -5.23
N LYS A 588 -33.82 5.08 -4.92
CA LYS A 588 -34.96 4.29 -5.41
C LYS A 588 -35.15 4.38 -6.92
N GLN A 589 -34.82 5.52 -7.52
CA GLN A 589 -34.88 5.74 -8.96
C GLN A 589 -33.61 5.29 -9.69
N SER A 590 -32.49 5.19 -8.96
CA SER A 590 -31.20 4.79 -9.50
C SER A 590 -31.27 3.36 -10.06
N LYS A 591 -30.65 3.18 -11.23
CA LYS A 591 -30.35 1.88 -11.85
C LYS A 591 -28.84 1.67 -11.98
N GLY A 592 -28.06 2.47 -11.26
CA GLY A 592 -26.60 2.53 -11.38
C GLY A 592 -25.88 1.41 -10.64
N LYS A 593 -24.55 1.44 -10.70
CA LYS A 593 -23.65 0.45 -10.09
C LYS A 593 -23.12 0.91 -8.73
N LEU A 594 -23.85 1.78 -8.02
CA LEU A 594 -23.37 2.38 -6.79
C LEU A 594 -23.12 1.32 -5.71
N GLU A 595 -21.89 1.23 -5.24
CA GLU A 595 -21.47 0.27 -4.21
C GLU A 595 -21.22 0.96 -2.86
N ARG A 596 -20.88 2.26 -2.87
CA ARG A 596 -20.59 3.02 -1.64
C ARG A 596 -21.14 4.45 -1.70
N LEU A 597 -21.86 4.85 -0.66
CA LEU A 597 -22.30 6.22 -0.41
C LEU A 597 -21.97 6.61 1.02
N ASP A 598 -20.94 7.42 1.21
CA ASP A 598 -20.42 7.79 2.53
C ASP A 598 -20.97 9.14 2.99
N PHE A 599 -21.66 9.14 4.13
CA PHE A 599 -22.18 10.34 4.78
C PHE A 599 -21.54 10.60 6.15
N THR A 600 -20.42 9.95 6.49
CA THR A 600 -19.74 10.14 7.77
C THR A 600 -19.48 11.63 8.08
N GLY A 601 -19.67 12.04 9.33
CA GLY A 601 -19.55 13.46 9.72
C GLY A 601 -20.77 14.35 9.41
N ASN A 602 -21.83 13.86 8.76
CA ASN A 602 -23.12 14.57 8.68
C ASN A 602 -24.01 14.21 9.88
N THR A 603 -23.62 14.61 11.09
CA THR A 603 -24.24 14.19 12.36
C THR A 603 -25.76 14.43 12.42
N GLN A 604 -26.24 15.48 11.78
CA GLN A 604 -27.65 15.86 11.76
C GLN A 604 -28.55 14.83 11.05
N LEU A 605 -28.01 14.01 10.14
CA LEU A 605 -28.79 12.97 9.45
C LEU A 605 -29.37 11.93 10.43
N CYS A 606 -28.68 11.67 11.55
CA CYS A 606 -29.10 10.70 12.56
C CYS A 606 -30.44 11.06 13.24
N HIS A 607 -30.87 12.33 13.16
CA HIS A 607 -32.15 12.77 13.69
C HIS A 607 -33.33 12.52 12.74
N SER A 608 -33.07 12.03 11.52
CA SER A 608 -34.12 11.69 10.57
C SER A 608 -34.76 10.35 10.91
N SER A 609 -36.10 10.32 11.00
CA SER A 609 -36.86 9.07 11.15
C SER A 609 -36.71 8.09 9.98
N TYR A 610 -36.15 8.56 8.86
CA TYR A 610 -35.96 7.79 7.62
C TYR A 610 -34.55 7.21 7.46
N ILE A 611 -33.63 7.46 8.40
CA ILE A 611 -32.22 7.05 8.21
C ILE A 611 -32.03 5.53 8.10
N SER A 612 -32.84 4.75 8.82
CA SER A 612 -32.83 3.29 8.76
C SER A 612 -33.20 2.76 7.37
N VAL A 613 -34.03 3.50 6.63
CA VAL A 613 -34.48 3.13 5.28
C VAL A 613 -33.32 3.21 4.27
N LEU A 614 -32.33 4.09 4.50
CA LEU A 614 -31.13 4.13 3.65
C LEU A 614 -30.27 2.87 3.76
N LEU A 615 -30.36 2.14 4.88
CA LEU A 615 -29.62 0.88 5.09
C LEU A 615 -30.24 -0.30 4.36
N GLU A 616 -31.45 -0.16 3.79
CA GLU A 616 -32.10 -1.21 3.00
C GLU A 616 -31.38 -1.44 1.65
N PHE A 617 -30.62 -0.46 1.17
CA PHE A 617 -29.89 -0.55 -0.09
C PHE A 617 -28.60 -1.35 0.07
N HIS A 618 -28.53 -2.50 -0.60
CA HIS A 618 -27.40 -3.42 -0.54
C HIS A 618 -26.79 -3.66 -1.92
N CYS A 619 -25.47 -3.74 -1.97
CA CYS A 619 -24.70 -4.24 -3.11
C CYS A 619 -23.84 -5.41 -2.65
N HIS A 620 -23.90 -6.54 -3.37
CA HIS A 620 -23.17 -7.77 -3.03
C HIS A 620 -23.33 -8.22 -1.56
N GLY A 621 -24.52 -8.05 -0.98
CA GLY A 621 -24.83 -8.43 0.40
C GLY A 621 -24.26 -7.48 1.47
N LYS A 622 -23.73 -6.31 1.08
CA LYS A 622 -23.26 -5.27 2.00
C LYS A 622 -24.08 -3.99 1.84
N PRO A 623 -24.33 -3.24 2.93
CA PRO A 623 -25.02 -1.95 2.82
C PRO A 623 -24.18 -0.98 1.99
N ILE A 624 -24.84 -0.29 1.05
CA ILE A 624 -24.22 0.72 0.18
C ILE A 624 -23.93 2.00 0.98
N VAL A 625 -24.82 2.35 1.90
CA VAL A 625 -24.76 3.62 2.64
C VAL A 625 -23.95 3.45 3.92
N VAL A 626 -22.97 4.34 4.12
CA VAL A 626 -22.21 4.47 5.36
C VAL A 626 -22.71 5.71 6.09
N ILE A 627 -23.37 5.48 7.22
CA ILE A 627 -23.97 6.53 8.05
C ILE A 627 -23.01 7.04 9.14
N PRO A 628 -23.21 8.27 9.64
CA PRO A 628 -22.46 8.79 10.78
C PRO A 628 -22.59 7.86 12.00
N SER A 629 -21.50 7.66 12.73
CA SER A 629 -21.59 7.06 14.07
C SER A 629 -22.01 8.12 15.07
N LEU A 630 -23.06 7.86 15.85
CA LEU A 630 -23.40 8.64 17.04
C LEU A 630 -22.25 8.49 18.04
N ARG A 631 -21.25 9.38 18.00
CA ARG A 631 -20.36 9.55 19.15
C ARG A 631 -21.08 10.44 20.16
N THR A 632 -21.41 9.86 21.31
CA THR A 632 -21.80 10.60 22.51
C THR A 632 -20.61 11.41 23.00
N THR A 633 -20.50 12.66 22.58
CA THR A 633 -19.88 13.74 23.36
C THR A 633 -20.35 15.05 22.76
N ASP A 634 -21.28 15.70 23.45
CA ASP A 634 -21.61 17.12 23.30
C ASP A 634 -20.38 17.97 23.70
N ALA A 635 -19.37 18.00 22.86
CA ALA A 635 -18.38 19.07 22.88
C ALA A 635 -18.79 20.04 21.77
N PRO A 636 -19.15 21.30 22.07
CA PRO A 636 -19.40 22.28 21.04
C PRO A 636 -18.13 22.40 20.21
N TYR A 637 -18.30 22.17 18.91
CA TYR A 637 -17.30 22.49 17.90
C TYR A 637 -17.11 24.01 17.97
N ASP A 638 -15.91 24.44 18.36
CA ASP A 638 -15.58 25.84 18.52
C ASP A 638 -15.50 26.47 17.13
N ASP A 639 -16.56 27.16 16.73
CA ASP A 639 -16.57 28.10 15.61
C ASP A 639 -15.95 29.41 16.11
N ASP A 640 -14.63 29.55 15.99
CA ASP A 640 -14.01 30.87 15.88
C ASP A 640 -12.81 30.77 14.91
N PRO A 641 -12.60 31.79 14.06
CA PRO A 641 -11.95 31.69 12.75
C PRO A 641 -10.43 31.49 12.76
#